data_AF-A0A2I0NSL8-F1
#
_entry.id   AF-A0A2I0NSL8-F1
#
_cell.length_a   1.000
_cell.length_b   1.000
_cell.length_c   1.000
_cell.angle_alpha   90.00
_cell.angle_beta   90.00
_cell.angle_gamma   90.00
#
_symmetry.space_group_name_H-M   'P 1'
#
loop_
_entity.id
_entity.type
_entity.pdbx_description
1 polymer ?
#
loop_
_entity_poly.entity_id
_entity_poly.type
_entity_poly.pdbx_seq_one_letter_code
_entity_poly.pdbx_strand_id
1 'polypeptide(L)'
;MYYAHSTDDPDKRDWQLLRVHLQNVAGIASEFAGCFGAGDLGYAGGLLHDIGKYSPEFQRRLEGATMRVDHSTAGAREARGLYHWQLSRVLEYIITGHHGGLLNYGSSESGLEERLGDKLLPDYSAYRDEISIPDLASFRLGLQPVQKKMGFSIGFFTRMLYSCLVDGDSLDTEGFADPGSASVRGRYESFEILSRRFDEYMAALLSGADETPINRQRREIYQQCREKAVLPPQMFTLTVPTGGGKTLSSMAFALDHLRQHDLQRIFYVIPYTSIIEQNAATFRKIFGSRNVLEHHSNFDPKAVTGDDVDTVKRLLELSAENWDMPITVTTNVQFFESLFSNKRSRCRKIHNLARSVIILDEAQMLPTDFLRPCLQALSELVQNYGSTVVICTATQPKLSVLLDESVSPVEIMRSPAELYEAFRRVHVNDLGSLSDEELTARLKKHRQVLCIVNTRAHAQHLHAALSEHGRCYHLSARMCPAHRRKQLGEIKDLLKAGAECRVVSTQLIEAGVDIDFPVVYRAIAGVDSIAQAAGRCNREGKADRGEIYVFRSTERYGQATSWQHLTAEVGRMVMDAHGDPLSLPAVEAYFQRLYSYKGDEGLDREGILQAFEKRAREFAFPFEDVGWKFSIIEQGTKDLVIPYGEEGRTLVDELRSSESPWKYARRLQGYTINIYPNEFRELERADEIVLLGDRFYVLNDMSKYSEETGLINRKDIGGEGSLLIV
;
A
#
# COMPACT_ATOMS: atom_id res chain seq x y z
N MET A 1 3.57 18.03 -42.60
CA MET A 1 3.99 18.14 -41.19
C MET A 1 2.85 17.61 -40.35
N TYR A 2 3.19 16.75 -39.39
CA TYR A 2 2.23 16.10 -38.50
C TYR A 2 2.56 16.48 -37.05
N TYR A 3 1.53 16.72 -36.25
CA TYR A 3 1.66 17.15 -34.86
C TYR A 3 1.07 16.11 -33.90
N ALA A 4 1.67 15.99 -32.72
CA ALA A 4 1.17 15.15 -31.62
C ALA A 4 0.23 15.93 -30.70
N HIS A 5 0.60 17.18 -30.39
CA HIS A 5 -0.07 18.06 -29.45
C HIS A 5 -0.20 19.46 -30.04
N SER A 6 -1.31 20.11 -29.73
CA SER A 6 -1.62 21.49 -30.12
C SER A 6 -1.60 22.43 -28.91
N THR A 7 -1.42 23.71 -29.19
CA THR A 7 -1.61 24.83 -28.25
C THR A 7 -2.70 25.75 -28.80
N ASP A 8 -2.98 26.84 -28.08
CA ASP A 8 -3.93 27.87 -28.53
C ASP A 8 -3.37 28.76 -29.68
N ASP A 9 -2.11 28.58 -30.10
CA ASP A 9 -1.52 29.37 -31.20
C ASP A 9 -2.08 28.90 -32.57
N PRO A 10 -2.79 29.77 -33.32
CA PRO A 10 -3.35 29.44 -34.61
C PRO A 10 -2.29 29.25 -35.71
N ASP A 11 -1.07 29.78 -35.55
CA ASP A 11 0.02 29.64 -36.51
C ASP A 11 0.77 28.30 -36.37
N LYS A 12 0.42 27.49 -35.35
CA LYS A 12 1.00 26.16 -35.06
C LYS A 12 2.52 26.14 -34.84
N ARG A 13 3.13 27.28 -34.53
CA ARG A 13 4.60 27.41 -34.44
C ARG A 13 5.18 26.69 -33.22
N ASP A 14 4.39 26.62 -32.17
CA ASP A 14 4.69 26.00 -30.89
C ASP A 14 4.00 24.63 -30.74
N TRP A 15 3.34 24.10 -31.78
CA TRP A 15 2.77 22.76 -31.74
C TRP A 15 3.87 21.70 -31.77
N GLN A 16 3.69 20.63 -30.99
CA GLN A 16 4.69 19.57 -30.93
C GLN A 16 4.63 18.70 -32.17
N LEU A 17 5.75 18.59 -32.89
CA LEU A 17 5.86 17.67 -34.03
C LEU A 17 5.70 16.21 -33.58
N LEU A 18 4.91 15.44 -34.32
CA LEU A 18 4.62 14.04 -33.99
C LEU A 18 5.88 13.18 -33.95
N ARG A 19 6.80 13.34 -34.92
CA ARG A 19 8.07 12.63 -34.92
C ARG A 19 8.92 12.87 -33.66
N VAL A 20 8.89 14.10 -33.14
CA VAL A 20 9.69 14.48 -31.96
C VAL A 20 9.09 13.83 -30.72
N HIS A 21 7.77 13.92 -30.57
CA HIS A 21 7.05 13.23 -29.50
C HIS A 21 7.34 11.72 -29.50
N LEU A 22 7.18 11.05 -30.64
CA LEU A 22 7.44 9.61 -30.76
C LEU A 22 8.90 9.25 -30.40
N GLN A 23 9.88 10.04 -30.85
CA GLN A 23 11.30 9.84 -30.53
C GLN A 23 11.59 10.04 -29.04
N ASN A 24 11.02 11.08 -28.43
CA ASN A 24 11.19 11.35 -27.00
C ASN A 24 10.57 10.24 -26.15
N VAL A 25 9.33 9.85 -26.44
CA VAL A 25 8.65 8.75 -25.73
C VAL A 25 9.40 7.44 -25.90
N ALA A 26 9.89 7.14 -27.11
CA ALA A 26 10.72 5.97 -27.36
C ALA A 26 12.02 5.99 -26.55
N GLY A 27 12.71 7.12 -26.49
CA GLY A 27 13.92 7.29 -25.70
C GLY A 27 13.67 7.05 -24.20
N ILE A 28 12.66 7.71 -23.63
CA ILE A 28 12.31 7.57 -22.21
C ILE A 28 11.87 6.13 -21.88
N ALA A 29 10.98 5.55 -22.69
CA ALA A 29 10.52 4.18 -22.49
C ALA A 29 11.66 3.15 -22.62
N SER A 30 12.63 3.40 -23.52
CA SER A 30 13.83 2.58 -23.66
C SER A 30 14.72 2.64 -22.44
N GLU A 31 14.95 3.83 -21.89
CA GLU A 31 15.75 4.03 -20.67
C GLU A 31 15.14 3.28 -19.48
N PHE A 32 13.83 3.46 -19.25
CA PHE A 32 13.11 2.76 -18.18
C PHE A 32 13.14 1.24 -18.37
N ALA A 33 12.88 0.76 -19.59
CA ALA A 33 12.86 -0.67 -19.88
C ALA A 33 14.27 -1.31 -19.90
N GLY A 34 15.31 -0.50 -20.12
CA GLY A 34 16.71 -0.93 -20.09
C GLY A 34 17.13 -1.52 -18.75
N CYS A 35 16.54 -1.06 -17.65
CA CYS A 35 16.82 -1.54 -16.30
C CYS A 35 16.52 -3.03 -16.09
N PHE A 36 15.65 -3.61 -16.92
CA PHE A 36 15.28 -5.03 -16.91
C PHE A 36 15.45 -5.69 -18.29
N GLY A 37 16.36 -5.15 -19.12
CA GLY A 37 16.78 -5.77 -20.38
C GLY A 37 15.77 -5.69 -21.53
N ALA A 38 14.82 -4.75 -21.48
CA ALA A 38 13.77 -4.60 -22.49
C ALA A 38 13.81 -3.25 -23.24
N GLY A 39 14.96 -2.58 -23.24
CA GLY A 39 15.14 -1.24 -23.83
C GLY A 39 14.72 -1.15 -25.30
N ASP A 40 15.10 -2.13 -26.13
CA ASP A 40 14.74 -2.15 -27.56
C ASP A 40 13.23 -2.28 -27.77
N LEU A 41 12.56 -3.10 -26.94
CA LEU A 41 11.12 -3.30 -26.99
C LEU A 41 10.36 -2.07 -26.47
N GLY A 42 10.88 -1.40 -25.44
CA GLY A 42 10.39 -0.11 -24.96
C GLY A 42 10.50 0.99 -26.03
N TYR A 43 11.65 1.05 -26.72
CA TYR A 43 11.88 1.99 -27.82
C TYR A 43 10.90 1.76 -28.99
N ALA A 44 10.75 0.50 -29.41
CA ALA A 44 9.78 0.11 -30.44
C ALA A 44 8.33 0.49 -30.05
N GLY A 45 7.93 0.20 -28.81
CA GLY A 45 6.62 0.58 -28.28
C GLY A 45 6.39 2.09 -28.32
N GLY A 46 7.38 2.89 -27.89
CA GLY A 46 7.28 4.35 -27.90
C GLY A 46 7.17 4.95 -29.30
N LEU A 47 7.89 4.42 -30.29
CA LEU A 47 7.75 4.87 -31.68
C LEU A 47 6.39 4.53 -32.28
N LEU A 48 5.83 3.37 -31.91
CA LEU A 48 4.60 2.86 -32.51
C LEU A 48 3.33 3.40 -31.85
N HIS A 49 3.36 3.79 -30.57
CA HIS A 49 2.13 3.94 -29.79
C HIS A 49 1.10 4.91 -30.39
N ASP A 50 1.59 5.98 -31.03
CA ASP A 50 0.78 7.10 -31.50
C ASP A 50 0.87 7.34 -33.02
N ILE A 51 1.38 6.39 -33.80
CA ILE A 51 1.51 6.57 -35.27
C ILE A 51 0.15 6.81 -35.96
N GLY A 52 -0.97 6.41 -35.36
CA GLY A 52 -2.30 6.73 -35.90
C GLY A 52 -2.58 8.24 -35.97
N LYS A 53 -1.82 9.06 -35.23
CA LYS A 53 -1.86 10.52 -35.31
C LYS A 53 -1.36 11.08 -36.65
N TYR A 54 -0.66 10.28 -37.48
CA TYR A 54 -0.31 10.65 -38.86
C TYR A 54 -1.53 10.72 -39.79
N SER A 55 -2.73 10.35 -39.32
CA SER A 55 -3.93 10.45 -40.13
C SER A 55 -4.43 11.89 -40.32
N PRO A 56 -4.91 12.26 -41.53
CA PRO A 56 -5.52 13.57 -41.76
C PRO A 56 -6.69 13.88 -40.82
N GLU A 57 -7.46 12.86 -40.44
CA GLU A 57 -8.55 12.93 -39.46
C GLU A 57 -8.05 13.37 -38.08
N PHE A 58 -6.94 12.79 -37.60
CA PHE A 58 -6.38 13.18 -36.32
C PHE A 58 -5.81 14.60 -36.35
N GLN A 59 -5.16 14.99 -37.44
CA GLN A 59 -4.64 16.36 -37.60
C GLN A 59 -5.77 17.40 -37.58
N ARG A 60 -6.91 17.13 -38.25
CA ARG A 60 -8.10 17.99 -38.16
C ARG A 60 -8.69 18.05 -36.76
N ARG A 61 -8.61 16.97 -35.98
CA ARG A 61 -9.03 16.96 -34.57
C ARG A 61 -8.16 17.90 -33.73
N LEU A 62 -6.83 17.92 -33.94
CA LEU A 62 -5.95 18.88 -33.26
C LEU A 62 -6.28 20.34 -33.60
N GLU A 63 -6.81 20.58 -34.80
CA GLU A 63 -7.29 21.89 -35.27
C GLU A 63 -8.69 22.26 -34.76
N GLY A 64 -9.27 21.48 -33.84
CA GLY A 64 -10.55 21.77 -33.19
C GLY A 64 -11.77 21.08 -33.81
N ALA A 65 -11.60 20.18 -34.78
CA ALA A 65 -12.72 19.40 -35.30
C ALA A 65 -13.26 18.42 -34.24
N THR A 66 -14.59 18.46 -34.01
CA THR A 66 -15.27 17.57 -33.06
C THR A 66 -15.50 16.19 -33.67
N MET A 67 -14.44 15.38 -33.75
CA MET A 67 -14.50 14.01 -34.23
C MET A 67 -13.71 13.06 -33.35
N ARG A 68 -14.23 11.83 -33.18
CA ARG A 68 -13.51 10.75 -32.49
C ARG A 68 -12.67 10.00 -33.52
N VAL A 69 -11.37 9.94 -33.29
CA VAL A 69 -10.41 9.22 -34.14
C VAL A 69 -9.76 8.14 -33.30
N ASP A 70 -9.81 6.90 -33.77
CA ASP A 70 -9.04 5.81 -33.16
C ASP A 70 -7.60 5.86 -33.70
N HIS A 71 -6.71 6.45 -32.91
CA HIS A 71 -5.30 6.56 -33.27
C HIS A 71 -4.43 5.48 -32.60
N SER A 72 -4.89 4.90 -31.48
CA SER A 72 -4.07 3.99 -30.67
C SER A 72 -4.05 2.55 -31.18
N THR A 73 -4.97 2.18 -32.08
CA THR A 73 -5.00 0.84 -32.68
C THR A 73 -3.97 0.68 -33.83
N ALA A 74 -3.60 1.77 -34.50
CA ALA A 74 -2.70 1.75 -35.66
C ALA A 74 -1.32 1.13 -35.34
N GLY A 75 -0.67 1.60 -34.29
CA GLY A 75 0.64 1.10 -33.85
C GLY A 75 0.65 -0.39 -33.52
N ALA A 76 -0.41 -0.87 -32.87
CA ALA A 76 -0.55 -2.28 -32.51
C ALA A 76 -0.72 -3.18 -33.75
N ARG A 77 -1.41 -2.72 -34.80
CA ARG A 77 -1.51 -3.46 -36.06
C ARG A 77 -0.20 -3.52 -36.83
N GLU A 78 0.55 -2.42 -36.85
CA GLU A 78 1.89 -2.42 -37.47
C GLU A 78 2.84 -3.36 -36.71
N ALA A 79 2.82 -3.38 -35.37
CA ALA A 79 3.60 -4.34 -34.57
C ALA A 79 3.33 -5.80 -34.98
N ARG A 80 2.06 -6.14 -35.29
CA ARG A 80 1.62 -7.48 -35.74
C ARG A 80 2.17 -7.88 -37.11
N GLY A 81 2.37 -6.91 -38.00
CA GLY A 81 3.00 -7.15 -39.30
C GLY A 81 4.53 -7.22 -39.24
N LEU A 82 5.13 -6.52 -38.27
CA LEU A 82 6.59 -6.30 -38.22
C LEU A 82 7.35 -7.33 -37.38
N TYR A 83 6.76 -7.80 -36.28
CA TYR A 83 7.49 -8.58 -35.28
C TYR A 83 6.97 -10.00 -35.12
N HIS A 84 7.81 -10.87 -34.57
CA HIS A 84 7.40 -12.22 -34.15
C HIS A 84 6.21 -12.15 -33.20
N TRP A 85 5.25 -13.07 -33.35
CA TRP A 85 3.93 -13.00 -32.72
C TRP A 85 3.96 -12.79 -31.20
N GLN A 86 4.96 -13.32 -30.50
CA GLN A 86 5.12 -13.14 -29.05
C GLN A 86 5.47 -11.70 -28.67
N LEU A 87 6.41 -11.08 -29.39
CA LEU A 87 6.80 -9.69 -29.17
C LEU A 87 5.69 -8.75 -29.62
N SER A 88 5.07 -9.06 -30.77
CA SER A 88 3.89 -8.34 -31.23
C SER A 88 2.79 -8.35 -30.16
N ARG A 89 2.47 -9.50 -29.56
CA ARG A 89 1.37 -9.58 -28.60
C ARG A 89 1.61 -8.68 -27.39
N VAL A 90 2.84 -8.61 -26.89
CA VAL A 90 3.21 -7.68 -25.81
C VAL A 90 3.02 -6.23 -26.26
N LEU A 91 3.54 -5.87 -27.44
CA LEU A 91 3.38 -4.52 -28.00
C LEU A 91 1.91 -4.15 -28.23
N GLU A 92 1.10 -5.07 -28.73
CA GLU A 92 -0.33 -4.92 -28.95
C GLU A 92 -1.06 -4.51 -27.67
N TYR A 93 -0.79 -5.18 -26.54
CA TYR A 93 -1.36 -4.82 -25.25
C TYR A 93 -0.98 -3.40 -24.82
N ILE A 94 0.32 -3.10 -24.82
CA ILE A 94 0.79 -1.82 -24.25
C ILE A 94 0.39 -0.63 -25.13
N ILE A 95 0.43 -0.80 -26.46
CA ILE A 95 0.08 0.24 -27.42
C ILE A 95 -1.43 0.48 -27.40
N THR A 96 -2.27 -0.54 -27.51
CA THR A 96 -3.73 -0.29 -27.50
C THR A 96 -4.21 0.30 -26.17
N GLY A 97 -3.55 -0.05 -25.07
CA GLY A 97 -3.91 0.36 -23.72
C GLY A 97 -3.34 1.71 -23.26
N HIS A 98 -2.49 2.39 -24.03
CA HIS A 98 -1.72 3.56 -23.53
C HIS A 98 -2.58 4.71 -23.00
N HIS A 99 -3.83 4.85 -23.46
CA HIS A 99 -4.82 5.77 -22.88
C HIS A 99 -5.86 5.09 -21.95
N GLY A 100 -6.33 3.89 -22.31
CA GLY A 100 -7.49 3.25 -21.68
C GLY A 100 -7.19 2.29 -20.53
N GLY A 101 -5.93 1.89 -20.35
CA GLY A 101 -5.56 0.75 -19.52
C GLY A 101 -5.33 -0.51 -20.35
N LEU A 102 -4.67 -1.50 -19.74
CA LEU A 102 -4.49 -2.82 -20.34
C LEU A 102 -5.82 -3.54 -20.45
N LEU A 103 -6.10 -4.08 -21.63
CA LEU A 103 -7.32 -4.82 -21.93
C LEU A 103 -7.19 -6.30 -21.55
N ASN A 104 -8.30 -6.97 -21.34
CA ASN A 104 -8.37 -8.42 -21.46
C ASN A 104 -8.03 -8.82 -22.91
N TYR A 105 -7.43 -10.00 -23.12
CA TYR A 105 -7.29 -10.56 -24.47
C TYR A 105 -8.64 -10.54 -25.22
N GLY A 106 -9.68 -11.01 -24.53
CA GLY A 106 -11.05 -11.00 -25.01
C GLY A 106 -11.32 -11.97 -26.16
N SER A 107 -12.20 -11.56 -27.05
CA SER A 107 -12.70 -12.29 -28.22
C SER A 107 -12.80 -11.35 -29.43
N SER A 108 -13.30 -11.84 -30.56
CA SER A 108 -13.63 -10.97 -31.71
C SER A 108 -14.68 -9.89 -31.40
N GLU A 109 -15.39 -10.00 -30.27
CA GLU A 109 -16.48 -9.12 -29.86
C GLU A 109 -16.16 -8.29 -28.59
N SER A 110 -15.01 -8.50 -27.96
CA SER A 110 -14.57 -7.72 -26.79
C SER A 110 -13.06 -7.75 -26.59
N GLY A 111 -12.51 -6.73 -25.90
CA GLY A 111 -11.10 -6.72 -25.47
C GLY A 111 -10.10 -6.43 -26.59
N LEU A 112 -8.88 -6.95 -26.44
CA LEU A 112 -7.76 -6.70 -27.35
C LEU A 112 -8.06 -7.20 -28.78
N GLU A 113 -8.62 -8.39 -28.93
CA GLU A 113 -8.87 -8.98 -30.25
C GLU A 113 -9.93 -8.22 -31.05
N GLU A 114 -11.03 -7.79 -30.43
CA GLU A 114 -12.02 -6.92 -31.07
C GLU A 114 -11.42 -5.57 -31.48
N ARG A 115 -10.50 -5.04 -30.66
CA ARG A 115 -9.78 -3.81 -30.99
C ARG A 115 -8.87 -3.98 -32.20
N LEU A 116 -8.22 -5.13 -32.34
CA LEU A 116 -7.28 -5.43 -33.41
C LEU A 116 -7.91 -6.05 -34.66
N GLY A 117 -9.19 -6.45 -34.61
CA GLY A 117 -9.94 -6.97 -35.75
C GLY A 117 -10.07 -5.96 -36.90
N ASP A 118 -10.82 -6.28 -37.97
CA ASP A 118 -10.84 -5.54 -39.25
C ASP A 118 -11.58 -4.18 -39.23
N LYS A 119 -11.45 -3.40 -38.15
CA LYS A 119 -11.96 -2.02 -38.10
C LYS A 119 -11.23 -1.16 -39.14
N LEU A 120 -11.97 -0.40 -39.94
CA LEU A 120 -11.36 0.57 -40.85
C LEU A 120 -10.66 1.65 -40.03
N LEU A 121 -9.35 1.77 -40.18
CA LEU A 121 -8.57 2.86 -39.60
C LEU A 121 -8.33 3.93 -40.68
N PRO A 122 -8.27 5.21 -40.30
CA PRO A 122 -7.76 6.26 -41.18
C PRO A 122 -6.38 5.92 -41.75
N ASP A 123 -6.03 6.48 -42.90
CA ASP A 123 -4.69 6.29 -43.47
C ASP A 123 -3.63 7.00 -42.61
N TYR A 124 -2.72 6.22 -42.03
CA TYR A 124 -1.59 6.70 -41.23
C TYR A 124 -0.23 6.42 -41.90
N SER A 125 -0.21 5.97 -43.16
CA SER A 125 0.99 5.47 -43.86
C SER A 125 2.15 6.47 -43.94
N ALA A 126 1.88 7.77 -43.83
CA ALA A 126 2.87 8.84 -43.82
C ALA A 126 3.92 8.71 -42.69
N TYR A 127 3.66 7.92 -41.64
CA TYR A 127 4.65 7.66 -40.60
C TYR A 127 5.95 7.05 -41.16
N ARG A 128 5.86 6.26 -42.24
CA ARG A 128 6.99 5.55 -42.85
C ARG A 128 8.04 6.48 -43.46
N ASP A 129 7.65 7.71 -43.79
CA ASP A 129 8.55 8.71 -44.35
C ASP A 129 9.37 9.43 -43.26
N GLU A 130 8.88 9.44 -42.01
CA GLU A 130 9.50 10.18 -40.89
C GLU A 130 10.10 9.26 -39.81
N ILE A 131 9.62 8.02 -39.67
CA ILE A 131 9.97 7.12 -38.57
C ILE A 131 10.58 5.82 -39.11
N SER A 132 11.79 5.51 -38.64
CA SER A 132 12.43 4.20 -38.83
C SER A 132 12.17 3.33 -37.62
N ILE A 133 11.43 2.24 -37.80
CA ILE A 133 11.12 1.28 -36.74
C ILE A 133 12.32 0.32 -36.56
N PRO A 134 12.76 0.04 -35.33
CA PRO A 134 13.88 -0.87 -35.07
C PRO A 134 13.55 -2.32 -35.46
N ASP A 135 14.56 -3.08 -35.88
CA ASP A 135 14.44 -4.54 -36.03
C ASP A 135 14.66 -5.23 -34.67
N LEU A 136 13.74 -6.11 -34.30
CA LEU A 136 13.79 -6.89 -33.05
C LEU A 136 14.16 -8.36 -33.30
N ALA A 137 14.64 -8.73 -34.48
CA ALA A 137 15.00 -10.13 -34.81
C ALA A 137 16.04 -10.74 -33.85
N SER A 138 16.95 -9.94 -33.29
CA SER A 138 17.95 -10.37 -32.30
C SER A 138 17.45 -10.29 -30.85
N PHE A 139 16.34 -9.59 -30.58
CA PHE A 139 15.82 -9.42 -29.23
C PHE A 139 15.35 -10.77 -28.67
N ARG A 140 15.69 -11.05 -27.41
CA ARG A 140 15.26 -12.26 -26.70
C ARG A 140 14.67 -11.88 -25.36
N LEU A 141 13.53 -12.46 -25.05
CA LEU A 141 12.88 -12.28 -23.76
C LEU A 141 13.69 -13.01 -22.68
N GLY A 142 14.45 -12.27 -21.87
CA GLY A 142 15.32 -12.80 -20.81
C GLY A 142 14.61 -13.20 -19.51
N LEU A 143 13.32 -13.53 -19.55
CA LEU A 143 12.54 -13.83 -18.35
C LEU A 143 12.81 -15.24 -17.83
N GLN A 144 13.06 -15.35 -16.53
CA GLN A 144 13.07 -16.61 -15.81
C GLN A 144 11.66 -16.91 -15.27
N PRO A 145 11.19 -18.18 -15.38
CA PRO A 145 9.89 -18.55 -14.83
C PRO A 145 9.93 -18.57 -13.30
N VAL A 146 8.97 -17.91 -12.66
CA VAL A 146 8.73 -18.03 -11.22
C VAL A 146 7.74 -19.19 -10.98
N GLN A 147 8.03 -20.10 -10.06
CA GLN A 147 7.23 -21.32 -9.77
C GLN A 147 7.06 -22.25 -10.96
N LYS A 148 8.06 -22.30 -11.85
CA LYS A 148 8.05 -23.12 -13.09
C LYS A 148 6.89 -22.75 -14.03
N LYS A 149 6.31 -21.57 -13.85
CA LYS A 149 5.18 -21.04 -14.58
C LYS A 149 5.59 -19.73 -15.24
N MET A 150 5.11 -19.49 -16.46
CA MET A 150 5.60 -18.39 -17.31
C MET A 150 4.50 -17.38 -17.63
N GLY A 151 3.22 -17.75 -17.54
CA GLY A 151 2.10 -16.85 -17.84
C GLY A 151 2.11 -15.61 -16.95
N PHE A 152 2.31 -15.79 -15.64
CA PHE A 152 2.42 -14.68 -14.70
C PHE A 152 3.61 -13.78 -15.02
N SER A 153 4.80 -14.33 -15.26
CA SER A 153 6.01 -13.55 -15.56
C SER A 153 5.87 -12.74 -16.85
N ILE A 154 5.29 -13.32 -17.91
CA ILE A 154 5.00 -12.59 -19.16
C ILE A 154 3.95 -11.49 -18.92
N GLY A 155 2.89 -11.78 -18.17
CA GLY A 155 1.86 -10.80 -17.84
C GLY A 155 2.40 -9.65 -16.97
N PHE A 156 3.32 -9.95 -16.04
CA PHE A 156 4.02 -8.96 -15.23
C PHE A 156 4.96 -8.11 -16.09
N PHE A 157 5.73 -8.73 -16.97
CA PHE A 157 6.59 -8.05 -17.95
C PHE A 157 5.82 -7.11 -18.87
N THR A 158 4.67 -7.55 -19.38
CA THR A 158 3.78 -6.71 -20.20
C THR A 158 3.32 -5.48 -19.42
N ARG A 159 2.98 -5.63 -18.13
CA ARG A 159 2.62 -4.50 -17.25
C ARG A 159 3.81 -3.56 -16.97
N MET A 160 5.01 -4.10 -16.79
CA MET A 160 6.22 -3.30 -16.57
C MET A 160 6.60 -2.49 -17.81
N LEU A 161 6.50 -3.07 -19.01
CA LEU A 161 6.67 -2.33 -20.27
C LEU A 161 5.56 -1.30 -20.50
N TYR A 162 4.31 -1.66 -20.18
CA TYR A 162 3.20 -0.72 -20.24
C TYR A 162 3.46 0.50 -19.36
N SER A 163 3.96 0.27 -18.13
CA SER A 163 4.38 1.31 -17.20
C SER A 163 5.41 2.26 -17.82
N CYS A 164 6.45 1.71 -18.46
CA CYS A 164 7.49 2.51 -19.13
C CYS A 164 6.90 3.38 -20.24
N LEU A 165 6.05 2.80 -21.10
CA LEU A 165 5.43 3.50 -22.22
C LEU A 165 4.53 4.65 -21.75
N VAL A 166 3.62 4.38 -20.80
CA VAL A 166 2.65 5.40 -20.37
C VAL A 166 3.30 6.49 -19.52
N ASP A 167 4.37 6.19 -18.77
CA ASP A 167 5.13 7.24 -18.09
C ASP A 167 5.92 8.08 -19.07
N GLY A 168 6.60 7.47 -20.06
CA GLY A 168 7.29 8.20 -21.13
C GLY A 168 6.37 9.15 -21.90
N ASP A 169 5.20 8.68 -22.32
CA ASP A 169 4.14 9.49 -22.94
C ASP A 169 3.70 10.66 -22.04
N SER A 170 3.48 10.38 -20.76
CA SER A 170 3.05 11.41 -19.80
C SER A 170 4.15 12.44 -19.53
N LEU A 171 5.41 12.03 -19.42
CA LEU A 171 6.54 12.92 -19.14
C LEU A 171 6.88 13.82 -20.33
N ASP A 172 6.83 13.30 -21.56
CA ASP A 172 7.02 14.13 -22.74
C ASP A 172 5.87 15.14 -22.92
N THR A 173 4.63 14.69 -22.71
CA THR A 173 3.45 15.56 -22.72
C THR A 173 3.54 16.64 -21.64
N GLU A 174 3.96 16.29 -20.42
CA GLU A 174 4.18 17.23 -19.32
C GLU A 174 5.28 18.26 -19.67
N GLY A 175 6.41 17.79 -20.22
CA GLY A 175 7.50 18.66 -20.65
C GLY A 175 7.10 19.66 -21.74
N PHE A 176 6.18 19.28 -22.62
CA PHE A 176 5.63 20.15 -23.65
C PHE A 176 4.56 21.12 -23.10
N ALA A 177 3.55 20.59 -22.39
CA ALA A 177 2.34 21.35 -22.02
C ALA A 177 2.49 22.15 -20.72
N ASP A 178 3.36 21.72 -19.79
CA ASP A 178 3.61 22.39 -18.51
C ASP A 178 5.10 22.32 -18.15
N PRO A 179 5.98 23.07 -18.86
CA PRO A 179 7.41 23.09 -18.60
C PRO A 179 7.76 23.50 -17.17
N GLY A 180 6.90 24.30 -16.53
CA GLY A 180 7.03 24.72 -15.14
C GLY A 180 7.01 23.51 -14.20
N SER A 181 5.96 22.68 -14.29
CA SER A 181 5.84 21.44 -13.52
C SER A 181 6.95 20.43 -13.85
N ALA A 182 7.27 20.24 -15.13
CA ALA A 182 8.33 19.33 -15.55
C ALA A 182 9.69 19.69 -14.93
N SER A 183 9.98 21.00 -14.82
CA SER A 183 11.25 21.48 -14.26
C SER A 183 11.43 21.21 -12.75
N VAL A 184 10.35 20.89 -12.04
CA VAL A 184 10.36 20.59 -10.59
C VAL A 184 10.86 19.18 -10.31
N ARG A 185 10.67 18.23 -11.25
CA ARG A 185 11.09 16.82 -11.15
C ARG A 185 12.62 16.64 -11.17
N GLY A 186 13.09 15.47 -10.77
CA GLY A 186 14.46 14.99 -11.02
C GLY A 186 15.60 15.67 -10.24
N ARG A 187 15.32 16.71 -9.45
CA ARG A 187 16.31 17.42 -8.61
C ARG A 187 16.42 16.82 -7.22
N TYR A 188 16.66 15.52 -7.17
CA TYR A 188 16.85 14.77 -5.92
C TYR A 188 18.31 14.77 -5.50
N GLU A 189 18.55 14.60 -4.21
CA GLU A 189 19.91 14.42 -3.72
C GLU A 189 20.39 12.98 -3.96
N SER A 190 21.68 12.84 -4.29
CA SER A 190 22.32 11.54 -4.46
C SER A 190 22.23 10.69 -3.19
N PHE A 191 22.20 9.35 -3.35
CA PHE A 191 22.23 8.44 -2.20
C PHE A 191 23.49 8.56 -1.35
N GLU A 192 24.58 9.12 -1.87
CA GLU A 192 25.79 9.44 -1.10
C GLU A 192 25.49 10.52 -0.05
N ILE A 193 24.79 11.59 -0.44
CA ILE A 193 24.35 12.66 0.47
C ILE A 193 23.32 12.12 1.46
N LEU A 194 22.34 11.35 0.98
CA LEU A 194 21.29 10.78 1.83
C LEU A 194 21.86 9.81 2.87
N SER A 195 22.82 8.97 2.48
CA SER A 195 23.52 8.05 3.39
C SER A 195 24.30 8.81 4.46
N ARG A 196 25.02 9.89 4.08
CA ARG A 196 25.75 10.71 5.06
C ARG A 196 24.81 11.34 6.09
N ARG A 197 23.68 11.90 5.68
CA ARG A 197 22.68 12.45 6.62
C ARG A 197 22.12 11.39 7.56
N PHE A 198 21.88 10.19 7.03
CA PHE A 198 21.44 9.05 7.83
C PHE A 198 22.50 8.63 8.85
N ASP A 199 23.76 8.52 8.45
CA ASP A 199 24.88 8.20 9.35
C ASP A 199 25.06 9.27 10.44
N GLU A 200 24.95 10.57 10.10
CA GLU A 200 25.00 11.68 11.06
C GLU A 200 23.84 11.60 12.07
N TYR A 201 22.62 11.35 11.60
CA TYR A 201 21.45 11.14 12.45
C TYR A 201 21.64 9.94 13.38
N MET A 202 22.13 8.81 12.86
CA MET A 202 22.38 7.60 13.65
C MET A 202 23.50 7.81 14.66
N ALA A 203 24.58 8.51 14.30
CA ALA A 203 25.66 8.84 15.24
C ALA A 203 25.14 9.70 16.41
N ALA A 204 24.34 10.73 16.11
CA ALA A 204 23.70 11.54 17.14
C ALA A 204 22.78 10.71 18.04
N LEU A 205 21.91 9.88 17.45
CA LEU A 205 20.98 9.01 18.18
C LEU A 205 21.71 8.01 19.09
N LEU A 206 22.79 7.39 18.61
CA LEU A 206 23.56 6.40 19.35
C LEU A 206 24.42 7.03 20.45
N SER A 207 24.96 8.23 20.23
CA SER A 207 25.77 8.95 21.23
C SER A 207 24.95 9.49 22.41
N GLY A 208 23.68 9.83 22.17
CA GLY A 208 22.76 10.32 23.21
C GLY A 208 21.98 9.21 23.93
N ALA A 209 22.20 7.94 23.61
CA ALA A 209 21.45 6.82 24.18
C ALA A 209 22.13 6.25 25.43
N ASP A 210 21.34 6.00 26.47
CA ASP A 210 21.80 5.33 27.68
C ASP A 210 22.33 3.91 27.39
N GLU A 211 23.36 3.49 28.13
CA GLU A 211 23.99 2.16 28.04
C GLU A 211 23.14 1.04 28.69
N THR A 212 21.89 0.92 28.26
CA THR A 212 20.98 -0.14 28.71
C THR A 212 21.21 -1.44 27.92
N PRO A 213 20.88 -2.62 28.50
CA PRO A 213 20.94 -3.90 27.76
C PRO A 213 20.15 -3.87 26.44
N ILE A 214 18.99 -3.20 26.41
CA ILE A 214 18.16 -3.04 25.22
C ILE A 214 18.86 -2.20 24.15
N ASN A 215 19.49 -1.09 24.53
CA ASN A 215 20.20 -0.24 23.56
C ASN A 215 21.45 -0.93 23.01
N ARG A 216 22.10 -1.81 23.77
CA ARG A 216 23.15 -2.70 23.24
C ARG A 216 22.60 -3.64 22.17
N GLN A 217 21.46 -4.27 22.42
CA GLN A 217 20.82 -5.14 21.42
C GLN A 217 20.40 -4.36 20.16
N ARG A 218 19.85 -3.15 20.31
CA ARG A 218 19.53 -2.28 19.16
C ARG A 218 20.76 -1.94 18.32
N ARG A 219 21.91 -1.68 18.95
CA ARG A 219 23.19 -1.45 18.25
C ARG A 219 23.66 -2.68 17.51
N GLU A 220 23.57 -3.85 18.13
CA GLU A 220 23.92 -5.13 17.50
C GLU A 220 23.03 -5.42 16.29
N ILE A 221 21.71 -5.23 16.40
CA ILE A 221 20.75 -5.37 15.28
C ILE A 221 21.14 -4.42 14.15
N TYR A 222 21.41 -3.14 14.46
CA TYR A 222 21.84 -2.16 13.48
C TYR A 222 23.13 -2.57 12.77
N GLN A 223 24.14 -3.07 13.50
CA GLN A 223 25.40 -3.55 12.93
C GLN A 223 25.20 -4.76 12.02
N GLN A 224 24.44 -5.76 12.45
CA GLN A 224 24.15 -6.95 11.63
C GLN A 224 23.43 -6.60 10.32
N CYS A 225 22.52 -5.62 10.34
CA CYS A 225 21.91 -5.07 9.12
C CYS A 225 22.96 -4.51 8.16
N ARG A 226 23.90 -3.68 8.64
CA ARG A 226 24.96 -3.13 7.78
C ARG A 226 25.91 -4.19 7.23
N GLU A 227 26.28 -5.17 8.06
CA GLU A 227 27.14 -6.29 7.65
C GLU A 227 26.52 -7.13 6.53
N LYS A 228 25.21 -7.41 6.62
CA LYS A 228 24.50 -8.24 5.63
C LYS A 228 24.21 -7.52 4.32
N ALA A 229 24.30 -6.20 4.29
CA ALA A 229 24.06 -5.38 3.11
C ALA A 229 25.02 -5.69 1.94
N VAL A 230 26.15 -6.37 2.20
CA VAL A 230 27.14 -6.76 1.19
C VAL A 230 26.75 -7.97 0.33
N LEU A 231 25.73 -8.72 0.76
CA LEU A 231 25.26 -9.89 0.05
C LEU A 231 24.54 -9.48 -1.24
N PRO A 232 24.56 -10.31 -2.30
CA PRO A 232 23.98 -9.94 -3.59
C PRO A 232 22.46 -9.66 -3.50
N PRO A 233 21.89 -8.91 -4.46
CA PRO A 233 20.45 -8.66 -4.52
C PRO A 233 19.64 -9.96 -4.53
N GLN A 234 18.73 -10.08 -3.56
CA GLN A 234 17.88 -11.26 -3.35
C GLN A 234 16.76 -10.93 -2.34
N MET A 235 16.10 -11.95 -1.80
CA MET A 235 15.17 -11.79 -0.69
C MET A 235 15.88 -11.96 0.65
N PHE A 236 15.57 -11.10 1.61
CA PHE A 236 16.07 -11.14 2.98
C PHE A 236 14.91 -11.16 3.97
N THR A 237 15.13 -11.75 5.14
CA THR A 237 14.23 -11.60 6.30
C THR A 237 14.93 -10.84 7.41
N LEU A 238 14.20 -9.94 8.06
CA LEU A 238 14.63 -9.22 9.24
C LEU A 238 13.69 -9.57 10.39
N THR A 239 14.03 -10.62 11.13
CA THR A 239 13.23 -11.09 12.26
C THR A 239 13.67 -10.39 13.54
N VAL A 240 13.00 -9.29 13.88
CA VAL A 240 13.36 -8.43 15.01
C VAL A 240 12.12 -8.06 15.83
N PRO A 241 12.11 -8.32 17.16
CA PRO A 241 10.96 -8.04 18.01
C PRO A 241 10.57 -6.56 18.03
N THR A 242 9.33 -6.29 18.40
CA THR A 242 8.80 -4.92 18.53
C THR A 242 9.67 -4.09 19.48
N GLY A 243 10.03 -2.88 19.07
CA GLY A 243 10.94 -2.01 19.82
C GLY A 243 12.44 -2.28 19.60
N GLY A 244 12.80 -3.28 18.78
CA GLY A 244 14.19 -3.58 18.39
C GLY A 244 14.83 -2.62 17.39
N GLY A 245 14.12 -1.57 16.95
CA GLY A 245 14.65 -0.57 16.01
C GLY A 245 14.54 -0.95 14.52
N LYS A 246 13.62 -1.87 14.17
CA LYS A 246 13.38 -2.35 12.79
C LYS A 246 13.46 -1.27 11.72
N THR A 247 12.71 -0.19 11.90
CA THR A 247 12.56 0.88 10.89
C THR A 247 13.88 1.53 10.50
N LEU A 248 14.74 1.88 11.47
CA LEU A 248 16.03 2.51 11.17
C LEU A 248 17.07 1.47 10.75
N SER A 249 17.07 0.28 11.35
CA SER A 249 18.01 -0.78 10.99
C SER A 249 17.76 -1.35 9.57
N SER A 250 16.51 -1.48 9.13
CA SER A 250 16.19 -1.90 7.76
C SER A 250 16.53 -0.82 6.74
N MET A 251 16.36 0.47 7.09
CA MET A 251 16.81 1.59 6.27
C MET A 251 18.34 1.62 6.14
N ALA A 252 19.07 1.32 7.22
CA ALA A 252 20.52 1.21 7.19
C ALA A 252 20.99 0.10 6.22
N PHE A 253 20.38 -1.09 6.31
CA PHE A 253 20.61 -2.15 5.33
C PHE A 253 20.36 -1.65 3.90
N ALA A 254 19.21 -1.01 3.65
CA ALA A 254 18.83 -0.59 2.31
C ALA A 254 19.79 0.43 1.70
N LEU A 255 20.24 1.42 2.48
CA LEU A 255 21.21 2.43 2.03
C LEU A 255 22.57 1.80 1.72
N ASP A 256 23.09 0.96 2.61
CA ASP A 256 24.38 0.28 2.41
C ASP A 256 24.33 -0.71 1.24
N HIS A 257 23.20 -1.42 1.06
CA HIS A 257 23.01 -2.41 0.01
C HIS A 257 22.84 -1.73 -1.36
N LEU A 258 22.08 -0.63 -1.42
CA LEU A 258 21.91 0.17 -2.63
C LEU A 258 23.25 0.67 -3.18
N ARG A 259 24.12 1.17 -2.28
CA ARG A 259 25.46 1.68 -2.66
C ARG A 259 26.37 0.59 -3.21
N GLN A 260 26.17 -0.66 -2.82
CA GLN A 260 27.02 -1.78 -3.24
C GLN A 260 26.58 -2.43 -4.56
N HIS A 261 25.30 -2.32 -4.89
CA HIS A 261 24.71 -3.06 -6.02
C HIS A 261 24.08 -2.17 -7.09
N ASP A 262 24.34 -0.87 -7.06
CA ASP A 262 23.86 0.08 -8.08
C ASP A 262 22.33 0.01 -8.24
N LEU A 263 21.64 -0.01 -7.09
CA LEU A 263 20.18 0.06 -7.02
C LEU A 263 19.75 1.54 -7.04
N GLN A 264 18.53 1.80 -7.50
CA GLN A 264 18.09 3.14 -7.83
C GLN A 264 17.20 3.79 -6.78
N ARG A 265 16.44 3.02 -6.00
CA ARG A 265 15.39 3.53 -5.11
C ARG A 265 15.16 2.65 -3.90
N ILE A 266 14.53 3.23 -2.87
CA ILE A 266 14.08 2.51 -1.67
C ILE A 266 12.55 2.67 -1.54
N PHE A 267 11.84 1.55 -1.48
CA PHE A 267 10.41 1.50 -1.18
C PHE A 267 10.21 0.95 0.23
N TYR A 268 9.54 1.71 1.09
CA TYR A 268 9.18 1.29 2.44
C TYR A 268 7.67 1.07 2.50
N VAL A 269 7.25 -0.19 2.49
CA VAL A 269 5.85 -0.63 2.37
C VAL A 269 5.33 -1.03 3.75
N ILE A 270 4.23 -0.40 4.19
CA ILE A 270 3.68 -0.55 5.55
C ILE A 270 2.23 -1.07 5.47
N PRO A 271 1.75 -1.94 6.37
CA PRO A 271 0.39 -2.45 6.32
C PRO A 271 -0.68 -1.40 6.64
N TYR A 272 -0.45 -0.54 7.64
CA TYR A 272 -1.48 0.36 8.17
C TYR A 272 -1.23 1.83 7.82
N THR A 273 -2.32 2.54 7.52
CA THR A 273 -2.30 3.99 7.28
C THR A 273 -1.94 4.79 8.54
N SER A 274 -2.14 4.25 9.75
CA SER A 274 -1.86 4.96 11.01
C SER A 274 -0.36 5.11 11.33
N ILE A 275 0.51 4.26 10.80
CA ILE A 275 1.97 4.28 11.04
C ILE A 275 2.71 5.06 9.94
N ILE A 276 2.11 5.16 8.75
CA ILE A 276 2.80 5.70 7.57
C ILE A 276 3.23 7.15 7.76
N GLU A 277 2.36 7.99 8.33
CA GLU A 277 2.61 9.41 8.58
C GLU A 277 3.81 9.59 9.52
N GLN A 278 3.92 8.77 10.57
CA GLN A 278 5.02 8.81 11.53
C GLN A 278 6.35 8.39 10.89
N ASN A 279 6.36 7.30 10.13
CA ASN A 279 7.57 6.81 9.46
C ASN A 279 8.02 7.79 8.37
N ALA A 280 7.09 8.30 7.56
CA ALA A 280 7.37 9.29 6.54
C ALA A 280 7.91 10.60 7.15
N ALA A 281 7.33 11.09 8.25
CA ALA A 281 7.85 12.26 8.97
C ALA A 281 9.27 12.05 9.49
N THR A 282 9.55 10.86 10.05
CA THR A 282 10.91 10.49 10.50
C THR A 282 11.90 10.51 9.34
N PHE A 283 11.55 9.90 8.21
CA PHE A 283 12.40 9.90 7.03
C PHE A 283 12.57 11.29 6.43
N ARG A 284 11.53 12.13 6.37
CA ARG A 284 11.67 13.53 5.90
C ARG A 284 12.60 14.33 6.79
N LYS A 285 12.57 14.11 8.11
CA LYS A 285 13.50 14.77 9.05
C LYS A 285 14.96 14.40 8.75
N ILE A 286 15.24 13.17 8.33
CA ILE A 286 16.59 12.69 8.04
C ILE A 286 17.03 13.09 6.62
N PHE A 287 16.19 12.81 5.62
CA PHE A 287 16.55 12.86 4.21
C PHE A 287 16.11 14.15 3.52
N GLY A 288 15.23 14.95 4.14
CA GLY A 288 14.62 16.13 3.55
C GLY A 288 13.35 15.83 2.76
N SER A 289 12.38 16.76 2.78
CA SER A 289 11.05 16.58 2.19
C SER A 289 11.05 16.34 0.68
N ARG A 290 12.08 16.79 -0.04
CA ARG A 290 12.24 16.59 -1.49
C ARG A 290 12.70 15.18 -1.88
N ASN A 291 13.11 14.35 -0.93
CA ASN A 291 13.66 13.01 -1.21
C ASN A 291 12.75 11.87 -0.70
N VAL A 292 11.67 12.20 0.00
CA VAL A 292 10.75 11.22 0.61
C VAL A 292 9.31 11.44 0.15
N LEU A 293 8.80 10.52 -0.65
CA LEU A 293 7.40 10.43 -0.99
C LEU A 293 6.62 9.68 0.09
N GLU A 294 5.45 10.17 0.44
CA GLU A 294 4.44 9.42 1.20
C GLU A 294 3.23 9.26 0.31
N HIS A 295 2.87 8.01 -0.01
CA HIS A 295 1.78 7.74 -0.93
C HIS A 295 0.82 6.69 -0.35
N HIS A 296 -0.33 7.19 0.12
CA HIS A 296 -1.50 6.41 0.52
C HIS A 296 -2.77 7.26 0.33
N SER A 297 -3.93 6.65 0.52
CA SER A 297 -5.24 7.30 0.32
C SER A 297 -5.43 8.57 1.15
N ASN A 298 -4.80 8.66 2.33
CA ASN A 298 -5.02 9.72 3.33
C ASN A 298 -3.90 10.80 3.40
N PHE A 299 -2.83 10.69 2.59
CA PHE A 299 -1.71 11.65 2.66
C PHE A 299 -2.23 13.06 2.35
N ASP A 300 -1.70 14.16 2.92
CA ASP A 300 -1.93 15.54 2.45
C ASP A 300 -0.59 16.30 2.24
N PRO A 301 -0.21 16.65 0.99
CA PRO A 301 0.96 17.47 0.68
C PRO A 301 0.96 18.82 1.40
N LYS A 302 -0.20 19.35 1.79
CA LYS A 302 -0.30 20.61 2.56
C LYS A 302 0.17 20.47 4.01
N ALA A 303 0.29 19.25 4.53
CA ALA A 303 0.85 19.00 5.86
C ALA A 303 2.38 19.18 5.90
N VAL A 304 3.03 19.32 4.74
CA VAL A 304 4.48 19.56 4.66
C VAL A 304 4.78 21.03 4.98
N THR A 305 5.56 21.26 6.03
CA THR A 305 5.97 22.60 6.47
C THR A 305 7.40 22.94 6.01
N GLY A 306 7.70 24.21 5.71
CA GLY A 306 9.04 24.69 5.34
C GLY A 306 9.03 25.89 4.37
N ASP A 307 10.21 26.42 4.01
CA ASP A 307 10.37 27.67 3.23
C ASP A 307 10.14 27.54 1.70
N ASP A 308 9.57 26.44 1.20
CA ASP A 308 9.29 26.20 -0.24
C ASP A 308 8.08 25.26 -0.45
N VAL A 309 7.00 25.51 0.30
CA VAL A 309 5.83 24.60 0.41
C VAL A 309 5.20 24.29 -0.95
N ASP A 310 5.00 25.29 -1.81
CA ASP A 310 4.27 25.12 -3.06
C ASP A 310 5.04 24.26 -4.08
N THR A 311 6.36 24.49 -4.21
CA THR A 311 7.22 23.70 -5.10
C THR A 311 7.33 22.26 -4.64
N VAL A 312 7.54 22.04 -3.33
CA VAL A 312 7.63 20.70 -2.75
C VAL A 312 6.29 19.96 -2.84
N LYS A 313 5.18 20.66 -2.64
CA LYS A 313 3.84 20.10 -2.82
C LYS A 313 3.61 19.62 -4.25
N ARG A 314 3.92 20.48 -5.24
CA ARG A 314 3.78 20.12 -6.65
C ARG A 314 4.65 18.91 -6.99
N LEU A 315 5.89 18.88 -6.50
CA LEU A 315 6.78 17.72 -6.63
C LEU A 315 6.14 16.44 -6.11
N LEU A 316 5.58 16.45 -4.88
CA LEU A 316 4.98 15.27 -4.27
C LEU A 316 3.76 14.76 -5.04
N GLU A 317 2.92 15.66 -5.57
CA GLU A 317 1.78 15.30 -6.42
C GLU A 317 2.26 14.60 -7.69
N LEU A 318 3.22 15.19 -8.39
CA LEU A 318 3.82 14.67 -9.61
C LEU A 318 4.54 13.32 -9.38
N SER A 319 5.29 13.20 -8.28
CA SER A 319 6.00 11.98 -7.89
C SER A 319 5.06 10.85 -7.43
N ALA A 320 3.85 11.14 -6.97
CA ALA A 320 2.86 10.11 -6.66
C ALA A 320 2.33 9.39 -7.92
N GLU A 321 2.40 10.05 -9.09
CA GLU A 321 1.94 9.51 -10.36
C GLU A 321 2.85 8.40 -10.88
N ASN A 322 4.17 8.51 -10.67
CA ASN A 322 5.17 7.59 -11.22
C ASN A 322 6.19 7.00 -10.21
N TRP A 323 6.19 7.40 -8.93
CA TRP A 323 7.14 6.92 -7.92
C TRP A 323 8.62 7.15 -8.29
N ASP A 324 8.94 8.33 -8.79
CA ASP A 324 10.30 8.70 -9.22
C ASP A 324 11.25 9.11 -8.07
N MET A 325 10.73 9.42 -6.87
CA MET A 325 11.54 9.87 -5.72
C MET A 325 12.49 8.79 -5.16
N PRO A 326 13.65 9.18 -4.57
CA PRO A 326 14.63 8.24 -4.03
C PRO A 326 14.06 7.29 -2.97
N ILE A 327 13.23 7.81 -2.06
CA ILE A 327 12.59 7.04 -1.00
C ILE A 327 11.09 7.21 -1.12
N THR A 328 10.36 6.10 -1.27
CA THR A 328 8.90 6.08 -1.31
C THR A 328 8.34 5.27 -0.16
N VAL A 329 7.57 5.91 0.72
CA VAL A 329 6.81 5.24 1.77
C VAL A 329 5.37 5.06 1.29
N THR A 330 4.88 3.82 1.28
CA THR A 330 3.54 3.49 0.77
C THR A 330 2.89 2.37 1.58
N THR A 331 1.63 2.06 1.28
CA THR A 331 0.91 0.97 1.97
C THR A 331 0.93 -0.34 1.18
N ASN A 332 0.72 -1.47 1.85
CA ASN A 332 0.51 -2.77 1.18
C ASN A 332 -0.56 -2.68 0.09
N VAL A 333 -1.68 -2.02 0.40
CA VAL A 333 -2.79 -1.81 -0.55
C VAL A 333 -2.30 -1.08 -1.80
N GLN A 334 -1.69 0.09 -1.61
CA GLN A 334 -1.21 0.92 -2.71
C GLN A 334 -0.12 0.20 -3.53
N PHE A 335 0.77 -0.53 -2.86
CA PHE A 335 1.86 -1.29 -3.48
C PHE A 335 1.32 -2.42 -4.36
N PHE A 336 0.58 -3.37 -3.77
CA PHE A 336 0.13 -4.56 -4.49
C PHE A 336 -0.98 -4.24 -5.49
N GLU A 337 -1.96 -3.39 -5.17
CA GLU A 337 -2.99 -3.03 -6.18
C GLU A 337 -2.38 -2.30 -7.38
N SER A 338 -1.30 -1.54 -7.22
CA SER A 338 -0.60 -0.94 -8.37
C SER A 338 0.07 -2.01 -9.23
N LEU A 339 0.69 -3.02 -8.61
CA LEU A 339 1.30 -4.15 -9.32
C LEU A 339 0.27 -4.92 -10.14
N PHE A 340 -0.93 -5.14 -9.62
CA PHE A 340 -1.99 -5.95 -10.26
C PHE A 340 -3.02 -5.17 -11.09
N SER A 341 -2.90 -3.83 -11.15
CA SER A 341 -3.85 -3.01 -11.90
C SER A 341 -3.73 -3.19 -13.42
N ASN A 342 -4.81 -2.83 -14.11
CA ASN A 342 -4.82 -2.57 -15.54
C ASN A 342 -4.89 -1.07 -15.86
N LYS A 343 -5.17 -0.20 -14.88
CA LYS A 343 -5.45 1.23 -15.10
C LYS A 343 -4.16 2.00 -15.31
N ARG A 344 -4.12 2.88 -16.32
CA ARG A 344 -2.98 3.77 -16.64
C ARG A 344 -2.39 4.45 -15.40
N SER A 345 -3.22 5.10 -14.58
CA SER A 345 -2.78 5.85 -13.39
C SER A 345 -2.14 5.01 -12.29
N ARG A 346 -2.48 3.72 -12.22
CA ARG A 346 -1.91 2.77 -11.27
C ARG A 346 -0.64 2.14 -11.83
N CYS A 347 -0.66 1.75 -13.11
CA CYS A 347 0.49 1.13 -13.77
C CYS A 347 1.63 2.12 -14.02
N ARG A 348 1.38 3.42 -14.24
CA ARG A 348 2.41 4.42 -14.58
C ARG A 348 3.65 4.40 -13.67
N LYS A 349 3.51 3.97 -12.42
CA LYS A 349 4.58 3.98 -11.42
C LYS A 349 5.42 2.71 -11.25
N ILE A 350 4.95 1.56 -11.74
CA ILE A 350 5.53 0.28 -11.31
C ILE A 350 6.90 -0.02 -11.93
N HIS A 351 7.26 0.56 -13.08
CA HIS A 351 8.61 0.37 -13.66
C HIS A 351 9.72 0.86 -12.72
N ASN A 352 9.45 1.90 -11.90
CA ASN A 352 10.41 2.41 -10.91
C ASN A 352 10.67 1.45 -9.74
N LEU A 353 9.95 0.31 -9.66
CA LEU A 353 10.26 -0.78 -8.73
C LEU A 353 11.44 -1.64 -9.20
N ALA A 354 11.83 -1.58 -10.48
CA ALA A 354 13.01 -2.29 -10.96
C ALA A 354 14.29 -1.75 -10.31
N ARG A 355 15.24 -2.64 -10.03
CA ARG A 355 16.52 -2.32 -9.37
C ARG A 355 16.33 -1.49 -8.09
N SER A 356 15.36 -1.82 -7.25
CA SER A 356 15.07 -1.10 -6.01
C SER A 356 15.24 -1.99 -4.77
N VAL A 357 15.41 -1.38 -3.60
CA VAL A 357 15.26 -2.08 -2.32
C VAL A 357 13.84 -1.89 -1.82
N ILE A 358 13.10 -2.98 -1.63
CA ILE A 358 11.71 -2.98 -1.19
C ILE A 358 11.64 -3.58 0.20
N ILE A 359 11.36 -2.75 1.20
CA ILE A 359 11.20 -3.14 2.59
C ILE A 359 9.72 -3.33 2.87
N LEU A 360 9.31 -4.54 3.25
CA LEU A 360 7.96 -4.85 3.73
C LEU A 360 7.98 -4.86 5.25
N ASP A 361 7.39 -3.85 5.87
CA ASP A 361 7.27 -3.78 7.31
C ASP A 361 6.08 -4.61 7.81
N GLU A 362 6.25 -5.26 8.96
CA GLU A 362 5.24 -6.14 9.59
C GLU A 362 4.59 -7.13 8.59
N ALA A 363 5.42 -7.88 7.87
CA ALA A 363 5.00 -8.77 6.78
C ALA A 363 3.97 -9.85 7.17
N GLN A 364 3.79 -10.12 8.45
CA GLN A 364 2.70 -10.97 8.95
C GLN A 364 1.30 -10.39 8.65
N MET A 365 1.22 -9.11 8.31
CA MET A 365 0.00 -8.39 7.93
C MET A 365 -0.29 -8.40 6.42
N LEU A 366 0.42 -9.21 5.63
CA LEU A 366 0.11 -9.39 4.22
C LEU A 366 -1.32 -9.96 4.04
N PRO A 367 -2.04 -9.56 2.98
CA PRO A 367 -3.43 -9.96 2.78
C PRO A 367 -3.52 -11.46 2.50
N THR A 368 -4.04 -12.24 3.45
CA THR A 368 -4.09 -13.71 3.36
C THR A 368 -4.81 -14.21 2.12
N ASP A 369 -5.91 -13.56 1.71
CA ASP A 369 -6.70 -13.93 0.53
C ASP A 369 -5.95 -13.76 -0.81
N PHE A 370 -4.88 -12.95 -0.81
CA PHE A 370 -4.05 -12.64 -1.97
C PHE A 370 -2.56 -12.97 -1.73
N LEU A 371 -2.26 -13.77 -0.71
CA LEU A 371 -0.90 -13.99 -0.24
C LEU A 371 -0.02 -14.61 -1.33
N ARG A 372 -0.50 -15.64 -2.04
CA ARG A 372 0.26 -16.29 -3.12
C ARG A 372 0.58 -15.32 -4.26
N PRO A 373 -0.39 -14.58 -4.84
CA PRO A 373 -0.10 -13.52 -5.80
C PRO A 373 0.92 -12.49 -5.31
N CYS A 374 0.80 -12.02 -4.06
CA CYS A 374 1.73 -11.05 -3.48
C CYS A 374 3.17 -11.58 -3.44
N LEU A 375 3.35 -12.80 -2.93
CA LEU A 375 4.66 -13.46 -2.84
C LEU A 375 5.26 -13.75 -4.23
N GLN A 376 4.42 -14.13 -5.20
CA GLN A 376 4.84 -14.32 -6.59
C GLN A 376 5.33 -13.01 -7.21
N ALA A 377 4.63 -11.89 -6.99
CA ALA A 377 5.02 -10.58 -7.47
C ALA A 377 6.36 -10.10 -6.87
N LEU A 378 6.60 -10.36 -5.58
CA LEU A 378 7.87 -10.05 -4.93
C LEU A 378 9.02 -10.91 -5.48
N SER A 379 8.76 -12.21 -5.69
CA SER A 379 9.73 -13.13 -6.30
C SER A 379 10.08 -12.71 -7.73
N GLU A 380 9.08 -12.30 -8.50
CA GLU A 380 9.24 -11.77 -9.85
C GLU A 380 10.12 -10.52 -9.88
N LEU A 381 9.89 -9.55 -8.99
CA LEU A 381 10.73 -8.34 -8.86
C LEU A 381 12.19 -8.66 -8.53
N VAL A 382 12.43 -9.65 -7.68
CA VAL A 382 13.79 -10.11 -7.35
C VAL A 382 14.44 -10.79 -8.56
N GLN A 383 13.76 -11.76 -9.16
CA GLN A 383 14.35 -12.65 -10.16
C GLN A 383 14.56 -11.98 -11.52
N ASN A 384 13.59 -11.17 -11.96
CA ASN A 384 13.57 -10.63 -13.33
C ASN A 384 13.81 -9.12 -13.42
N TYR A 385 13.78 -8.39 -12.29
CA TYR A 385 13.94 -6.92 -12.28
C TYR A 385 15.09 -6.42 -11.40
N GLY A 386 15.90 -7.33 -10.86
CA GLY A 386 17.12 -7.00 -10.12
C GLY A 386 16.87 -6.26 -8.80
N SER A 387 15.67 -6.37 -8.24
CA SER A 387 15.30 -5.74 -6.98
C SER A 387 15.65 -6.61 -5.77
N THR A 388 15.77 -5.98 -4.61
CA THR A 388 16.00 -6.65 -3.33
C THR A 388 14.76 -6.49 -2.48
N VAL A 389 14.29 -7.58 -1.85
CA VAL A 389 13.13 -7.53 -0.96
C VAL A 389 13.56 -7.85 0.46
N VAL A 390 13.22 -6.99 1.42
CA VAL A 390 13.50 -7.18 2.85
C VAL A 390 12.18 -7.34 3.60
N ILE A 391 11.89 -8.56 4.05
CA ILE A 391 10.68 -8.92 4.79
C ILE A 391 10.95 -8.70 6.28
N CYS A 392 10.47 -7.59 6.83
CA CYS A 392 10.61 -7.25 8.24
C CYS A 392 9.43 -7.80 9.04
N THR A 393 9.71 -8.42 10.18
CA THR A 393 8.66 -8.95 11.05
C THR A 393 9.13 -9.07 12.50
N ALA A 394 8.19 -8.98 13.45
CA ALA A 394 8.45 -9.34 14.84
C ALA A 394 8.58 -10.86 15.05
N THR A 395 7.94 -11.64 14.20
CA THR A 395 7.73 -13.08 14.38
C THR A 395 7.56 -13.70 13.00
N GLN A 396 8.41 -14.64 12.60
CA GLN A 396 8.46 -15.09 11.21
C GLN A 396 7.25 -15.99 10.86
N PRO A 397 6.28 -15.53 10.03
CA PRO A 397 5.50 -16.48 9.25
C PRO A 397 6.48 -17.23 8.35
N LYS A 398 6.36 -18.56 8.23
CA LYS A 398 7.22 -19.36 7.35
C LYS A 398 6.88 -19.14 5.87
N LEU A 399 6.93 -17.90 5.40
CA LEU A 399 6.61 -17.52 4.02
C LEU A 399 7.51 -18.23 3.01
N SER A 400 8.70 -18.67 3.43
CA SER A 400 9.61 -19.47 2.61
C SER A 400 8.99 -20.74 2.03
N VAL A 401 7.96 -21.33 2.66
CA VAL A 401 7.27 -22.49 2.08
C VAL A 401 6.27 -22.12 0.99
N LEU A 402 5.87 -20.86 0.93
CA LEU A 402 4.95 -20.32 -0.07
C LEU A 402 5.69 -19.60 -1.21
N LEU A 403 6.95 -19.24 -0.99
CA LEU A 403 7.84 -18.65 -1.97
C LEU A 403 8.26 -19.67 -3.04
N ASP A 404 8.72 -19.13 -4.16
CA ASP A 404 9.31 -19.94 -5.21
C ASP A 404 10.59 -20.67 -4.75
N GLU A 405 10.82 -21.89 -5.25
CA GLU A 405 12.03 -22.68 -4.93
C GLU A 405 13.33 -21.95 -5.31
N SER A 406 13.30 -21.06 -6.31
CA SER A 406 14.47 -20.27 -6.71
C SER A 406 14.75 -19.08 -5.79
N VAL A 407 13.82 -18.75 -4.88
CA VAL A 407 13.96 -17.66 -3.92
C VAL A 407 14.04 -18.23 -2.51
N SER A 408 15.24 -18.23 -1.94
CA SER A 408 15.46 -18.59 -0.55
C SER A 408 15.82 -17.34 0.25
N PRO A 409 14.90 -16.81 1.10
CA PRO A 409 15.19 -15.63 1.88
C PRO A 409 16.37 -15.86 2.83
N VAL A 410 17.30 -14.90 2.88
CA VAL A 410 18.42 -14.93 3.83
C VAL A 410 18.08 -14.13 5.08
N GLU A 411 18.12 -14.79 6.24
CA GLU A 411 17.94 -14.10 7.51
C GLU A 411 19.14 -13.19 7.81
N ILE A 412 18.83 -11.93 8.14
CA ILE A 412 19.82 -10.92 8.49
C ILE A 412 20.33 -11.16 9.92
N MET A 413 19.43 -11.50 10.84
CA MET A 413 19.78 -11.71 12.25
C MET A 413 20.44 -13.06 12.49
N ARG A 414 21.57 -13.07 13.20
CA ARG A 414 22.31 -14.31 13.55
C ARG A 414 21.49 -15.23 14.46
N SER A 415 20.81 -14.65 15.45
CA SER A 415 20.05 -15.40 16.48
C SER A 415 18.71 -14.73 16.80
N PRO A 416 17.67 -14.85 15.95
CA PRO A 416 16.34 -14.27 16.22
C PRO A 416 15.73 -14.73 17.56
N ALA A 417 15.98 -15.99 17.97
CA ALA A 417 15.46 -16.55 19.21
C ALA A 417 16.06 -15.87 20.46
N GLU A 418 17.36 -15.58 20.45
CA GLU A 418 18.02 -14.86 21.54
C GLU A 418 17.53 -13.41 21.62
N LEU A 419 17.32 -12.78 20.45
CA LEU A 419 16.72 -11.44 20.39
C LEU A 419 15.30 -11.43 20.94
N TYR A 420 14.48 -12.43 20.60
CA TYR A 420 13.13 -12.54 21.16
C TYR A 420 13.15 -12.57 22.69
N GLU A 421 13.96 -13.45 23.30
CA GLU A 421 14.08 -13.52 24.76
C GLU A 421 14.64 -12.23 25.38
N ALA A 422 15.61 -11.58 24.74
CA ALA A 422 16.17 -10.31 25.22
C ALA A 422 15.15 -9.15 25.23
N PHE A 423 14.16 -9.18 24.33
CA PHE A 423 13.09 -8.18 24.26
C PHE A 423 11.78 -8.64 24.90
N ARG A 424 11.76 -9.84 25.50
CA ARG A 424 10.58 -10.39 26.16
C ARG A 424 10.26 -9.61 27.42
N ARG A 425 9.14 -8.88 27.38
CA ARG A 425 8.69 -8.01 28.49
C ARG A 425 7.31 -8.34 29.03
N VAL A 426 6.60 -9.24 28.36
CA VAL A 426 5.21 -9.59 28.71
C VAL A 426 5.08 -11.06 29.07
N HIS A 427 4.15 -11.35 29.98
CA HIS A 427 3.68 -12.70 30.25
C HIS A 427 2.23 -12.84 29.77
N VAL A 428 1.98 -13.85 28.93
CA VAL A 428 0.64 -14.13 28.40
C VAL A 428 -0.04 -15.17 29.28
N ASN A 429 -1.21 -14.81 29.81
CA ASN A 429 -2.02 -15.67 30.66
C ASN A 429 -3.35 -15.99 29.95
N ASP A 430 -3.67 -17.27 29.77
CA ASP A 430 -5.02 -17.68 29.36
C ASP A 430 -5.96 -17.67 30.57
N LEU A 431 -7.01 -16.86 30.52
CA LEU A 431 -8.04 -16.79 31.54
C LEU A 431 -9.23 -17.73 31.28
N GLY A 432 -9.25 -18.41 30.13
CA GLY A 432 -10.40 -19.23 29.76
C GLY A 432 -11.59 -18.40 29.32
N SER A 433 -12.79 -18.95 29.54
CA SER A 433 -14.04 -18.28 29.24
C SER A 433 -14.44 -17.35 30.38
N LEU A 434 -14.87 -16.13 30.05
CA LEU A 434 -15.35 -15.12 30.98
C LEU A 434 -16.68 -14.54 30.51
N SER A 435 -17.60 -14.31 31.45
CA SER A 435 -18.76 -13.45 31.22
C SER A 435 -18.38 -11.96 31.29
N ASP A 436 -19.27 -11.09 30.81
CA ASP A 436 -19.05 -9.65 30.86
C ASP A 436 -19.00 -9.13 32.31
N GLU A 437 -19.74 -9.74 33.23
CA GLU A 437 -19.67 -9.43 34.67
C GLU A 437 -18.30 -9.79 35.26
N GLU A 438 -17.79 -10.98 34.95
CA GLU A 438 -16.48 -11.44 35.44
C GLU A 438 -15.34 -10.60 34.87
N LEU A 439 -15.39 -10.30 33.58
CA LEU A 439 -14.42 -9.45 32.91
C LEU A 439 -14.44 -8.03 33.49
N THR A 440 -15.62 -7.44 33.62
CA THR A 440 -15.79 -6.10 34.20
C THR A 440 -15.26 -6.04 35.63
N ALA A 441 -15.55 -7.06 36.46
CA ALA A 441 -15.04 -7.15 37.82
C ALA A 441 -13.51 -7.24 37.88
N ARG A 442 -12.87 -7.88 36.88
CA ARG A 442 -11.40 -7.91 36.76
C ARG A 442 -10.84 -6.57 36.32
N LEU A 443 -11.41 -5.94 35.29
CA LEU A 443 -10.96 -4.64 34.76
C LEU A 443 -11.05 -3.52 35.82
N LYS A 444 -12.08 -3.53 36.67
CA LYS A 444 -12.25 -2.55 37.76
C LYS A 444 -11.11 -2.56 38.79
N LYS A 445 -10.43 -3.70 38.98
CA LYS A 445 -9.31 -3.84 39.92
C LYS A 445 -8.05 -3.10 39.47
N HIS A 446 -7.98 -2.74 38.20
CA HIS A 446 -6.84 -2.05 37.63
C HIS A 446 -7.09 -0.54 37.55
N ARG A 447 -6.07 0.23 37.95
CA ARG A 447 -6.06 1.70 37.82
C ARG A 447 -5.88 2.12 36.36
N GLN A 448 -5.01 1.42 35.64
CA GLN A 448 -4.73 1.64 34.23
C GLN A 448 -4.82 0.31 33.49
N VAL A 449 -5.75 0.18 32.55
CA VAL A 449 -5.95 -1.07 31.81
C VAL A 449 -6.52 -0.81 30.42
N LEU A 450 -6.03 -1.58 29.46
CA LEU A 450 -6.56 -1.65 28.11
C LEU A 450 -7.26 -3.00 27.91
N CYS A 451 -8.52 -2.99 27.49
CA CYS A 451 -9.27 -4.17 27.08
C CYS A 451 -9.58 -4.08 25.59
N ILE A 452 -9.12 -5.06 24.83
CA ILE A 452 -9.30 -5.16 23.39
C ILE A 452 -10.25 -6.33 23.11
N VAL A 453 -11.34 -6.07 22.41
CA VAL A 453 -12.36 -7.07 22.07
C VAL A 453 -12.53 -7.19 20.56
N ASN A 454 -13.11 -8.32 20.13
CA ASN A 454 -13.21 -8.64 18.71
C ASN A 454 -14.31 -7.88 17.99
N THR A 455 -15.35 -7.40 18.70
CA THR A 455 -16.52 -6.78 18.06
C THR A 455 -16.83 -5.42 18.67
N ARG A 456 -17.52 -4.59 17.89
CA ARG A 456 -17.95 -3.25 18.36
C ARG A 456 -19.02 -3.34 19.44
N ALA A 457 -19.97 -4.26 19.29
CA ALA A 457 -21.04 -4.46 20.25
C ALA A 457 -20.48 -4.81 21.64
N HIS A 458 -19.50 -5.71 21.69
CA HIS A 458 -18.84 -6.06 22.95
C HIS A 458 -18.09 -4.88 23.57
N ALA A 459 -17.39 -4.08 22.75
CA ALA A 459 -16.69 -2.91 23.23
C ALA A 459 -17.66 -1.88 23.86
N GLN A 460 -18.81 -1.67 23.23
CA GLN A 460 -19.85 -0.76 23.72
C GLN A 460 -20.45 -1.26 25.04
N HIS A 461 -20.78 -2.54 25.15
CA HIS A 461 -21.35 -3.12 26.38
C HIS A 461 -20.37 -3.00 27.56
N LEU A 462 -19.10 -3.36 27.37
CA LEU A 462 -18.08 -3.24 28.41
C LEU A 462 -17.79 -1.79 28.78
N HIS A 463 -17.76 -0.88 27.79
CA HIS A 463 -17.59 0.55 28.04
C HIS A 463 -18.72 1.11 28.91
N ALA A 464 -19.98 0.79 28.60
CA ALA A 464 -21.13 1.20 29.40
C ALA A 464 -21.03 0.68 30.85
N ALA A 465 -20.76 -0.61 31.03
CA ALA A 465 -20.65 -1.24 32.35
C ALA A 465 -19.49 -0.69 33.21
N LEU A 466 -18.39 -0.28 32.58
CA LEU A 466 -17.24 0.33 33.26
C LEU A 466 -17.45 1.81 33.57
N SER A 467 -18.14 2.55 32.70
CA SER A 467 -18.38 3.99 32.85
C SER A 467 -19.27 4.33 34.05
N GLU A 468 -20.15 3.42 34.46
CA GLU A 468 -20.93 3.52 35.71
C GLU A 468 -20.04 3.62 36.97
N HIS A 469 -18.76 3.22 36.89
CA HIS A 469 -17.88 3.02 38.03
C HIS A 469 -16.56 3.82 37.93
N GLY A 470 -16.46 4.77 36.98
CA GLY A 470 -15.29 5.62 36.83
C GLY A 470 -15.02 6.01 35.38
N ARG A 471 -13.91 6.72 35.14
CA ARG A 471 -13.54 7.18 33.80
C ARG A 471 -13.13 6.00 32.92
N CYS A 472 -13.88 5.76 31.85
CA CYS A 472 -13.63 4.73 30.84
C CYS A 472 -13.72 5.34 29.43
N TYR A 473 -12.75 5.01 28.57
CA TYR A 473 -12.72 5.44 27.18
C TYR A 473 -13.11 4.30 26.26
N HIS A 474 -13.81 4.63 25.17
CA HIS A 474 -14.09 3.70 24.07
C HIS A 474 -13.38 4.16 22.82
N LEU A 475 -12.60 3.29 22.18
CA LEU A 475 -11.93 3.61 20.92
C LEU A 475 -12.41 2.70 19.80
N SER A 476 -12.98 3.29 18.74
CA SER A 476 -13.46 2.53 17.58
C SER A 476 -13.31 3.28 16.26
N ALA A 477 -13.34 2.54 15.15
CA ALA A 477 -13.33 3.10 13.79
C ALA A 477 -14.60 3.89 13.41
N ARG A 478 -15.62 3.94 14.28
CA ARG A 478 -16.80 4.82 14.12
C ARG A 478 -16.49 6.27 14.50
N MET A 479 -15.35 6.51 15.14
CA MET A 479 -14.85 7.84 15.41
C MET A 479 -14.04 8.35 14.22
N CYS A 480 -14.26 9.61 13.83
CA CYS A 480 -13.45 10.21 12.78
C CYS A 480 -12.01 10.37 13.28
N PRO A 481 -11.00 10.40 12.38
CA PRO A 481 -9.59 10.54 12.78
C PRO A 481 -9.32 11.69 13.76
N ALA A 482 -9.94 12.86 13.54
CA ALA A 482 -9.80 14.02 14.42
C ALA A 482 -10.28 13.74 15.85
N HIS A 483 -11.46 13.11 15.99
CA HIS A 483 -12.00 12.69 17.28
C HIS A 483 -11.07 11.68 17.99
N ARG A 484 -10.60 10.66 17.26
CA ARG A 484 -9.68 9.66 17.81
C ARG A 484 -8.38 10.28 18.32
N ARG A 485 -7.78 11.21 17.57
CA ARG A 485 -6.56 11.91 17.97
C ARG A 485 -6.74 12.67 19.29
N LYS A 486 -7.88 13.35 19.47
CA LYS A 486 -8.21 14.05 20.71
C LYS A 486 -8.25 13.09 21.90
N GLN A 487 -9.04 12.01 21.81
CA GLN A 487 -9.16 11.02 22.90
C GLN A 487 -7.82 10.34 23.21
N LEU A 488 -7.04 9.98 22.18
CA LEU A 488 -5.72 9.39 22.36
C LEU A 488 -4.73 10.35 23.05
N GLY A 489 -4.80 11.65 22.77
CA GLY A 489 -4.04 12.67 23.48
C GLY A 489 -4.35 12.67 24.98
N GLU A 490 -5.62 12.70 25.35
CA GLU A 490 -6.05 12.63 26.76
C GLU A 490 -5.60 11.33 27.44
N ILE A 491 -5.76 10.18 26.77
CA ILE A 491 -5.32 8.88 27.29
C ILE A 491 -3.81 8.91 27.57
N LYS A 492 -2.99 9.44 26.64
CA LYS A 492 -1.54 9.55 26.84
C LYS A 492 -1.18 10.39 28.07
N ASP A 493 -1.87 11.52 28.27
CA ASP A 493 -1.61 12.40 29.40
C ASP A 493 -1.99 11.75 30.74
N LEU A 494 -3.13 11.05 30.79
CA LEU A 494 -3.56 10.29 31.96
C LEU A 494 -2.60 9.15 32.29
N LEU A 495 -2.12 8.43 31.27
CA LEU A 495 -1.14 7.36 31.42
C LEU A 495 0.17 7.89 32.01
N LYS A 496 0.68 9.02 31.48
CA LYS A 496 1.89 9.69 32.00
C LYS A 496 1.73 10.17 33.44
N ALA A 497 0.56 10.71 33.79
CA ALA A 497 0.26 11.17 35.15
C ALA A 497 0.01 10.02 36.14
N GLY A 498 -0.03 8.76 35.68
CA GLY A 498 -0.41 7.64 36.53
C GLY A 498 -1.86 7.72 37.00
N ALA A 499 -2.75 8.46 36.31
CA ALA A 499 -4.14 8.64 36.69
C ALA A 499 -4.99 7.40 36.33
N GLU A 500 -6.21 7.31 36.87
CA GLU A 500 -7.17 6.28 36.46
C GLU A 500 -7.48 6.39 34.96
N CYS A 501 -7.23 5.32 34.22
CA CYS A 501 -7.45 5.27 32.78
C CYS A 501 -7.81 3.85 32.35
N ARG A 502 -9.11 3.62 32.11
CA ARG A 502 -9.61 2.36 31.56
C ARG A 502 -9.98 2.61 30.11
N VAL A 503 -9.52 1.74 29.21
CA VAL A 503 -9.82 1.86 27.79
C VAL A 503 -10.38 0.55 27.30
N VAL A 504 -11.52 0.60 26.64
CA VAL A 504 -12.09 -0.50 25.86
C VAL A 504 -11.96 -0.16 24.38
N SER A 505 -11.42 -1.08 23.58
CA SER A 505 -11.25 -0.85 22.16
C SER A 505 -11.48 -2.12 21.34
N THR A 506 -11.60 -1.91 20.04
CA THR A 506 -11.45 -2.96 19.04
C THR A 506 -9.97 -3.05 18.61
N GLN A 507 -9.68 -3.76 17.52
CA GLN A 507 -8.34 -3.96 16.96
C GLN A 507 -7.66 -2.65 16.49
N LEU A 508 -8.40 -1.54 16.44
CA LEU A 508 -7.88 -0.24 16.05
C LEU A 508 -6.60 0.16 16.80
N ILE A 509 -6.50 -0.22 18.08
CA ILE A 509 -5.41 0.18 18.96
C ILE A 509 -4.16 -0.71 18.83
N GLU A 510 -4.29 -1.85 18.15
CA GLU A 510 -3.22 -2.83 17.98
C GLU A 510 -2.09 -2.27 17.11
N ALA A 511 -2.37 -1.38 16.15
CA ALA A 511 -1.37 -0.81 15.25
C ALA A 511 -1.44 0.73 15.13
N GLY A 512 -0.27 1.37 15.11
CA GLY A 512 -0.12 2.80 14.86
C GLY A 512 -0.65 3.74 15.94
N VAL A 513 -0.84 3.22 17.15
CA VAL A 513 -1.16 4.02 18.32
C VAL A 513 -0.01 3.95 19.32
N ASP A 514 0.51 5.10 19.69
CA ASP A 514 1.63 5.23 20.63
C ASP A 514 1.12 5.40 22.07
N ILE A 515 0.74 4.29 22.70
CA ILE A 515 0.27 4.19 24.09
C ILE A 515 0.95 3.01 24.79
N ASP A 516 1.03 3.09 26.11
CA ASP A 516 1.65 2.09 26.97
C ASP A 516 0.82 1.88 28.24
N PHE A 517 0.27 0.66 28.40
CA PHE A 517 -0.50 0.25 29.57
C PHE A 517 0.27 -0.75 30.41
N PRO A 518 0.10 -0.77 31.74
CA PRO A 518 0.73 -1.79 32.57
C PRO A 518 0.06 -3.18 32.43
N VAL A 519 -1.23 -3.20 32.08
CA VAL A 519 -2.02 -4.43 31.94
C VAL A 519 -2.90 -4.35 30.70
N VAL A 520 -2.91 -5.43 29.91
CA VAL A 520 -3.74 -5.56 28.71
C VAL A 520 -4.62 -6.81 28.80
N TYR A 521 -5.91 -6.67 28.50
CA TYR A 521 -6.84 -7.77 28.27
C TYR A 521 -7.14 -7.86 26.78
N ARG A 522 -7.11 -9.06 26.21
CA ARG A 522 -7.39 -9.29 24.80
C ARG A 522 -8.35 -10.46 24.64
N ALA A 523 -9.50 -10.25 24.01
CA ALA A 523 -10.34 -11.37 23.58
C ALA A 523 -9.53 -12.27 22.64
N ILE A 524 -9.73 -13.58 22.68
CA ILE A 524 -8.97 -14.53 21.85
C ILE A 524 -9.01 -14.12 20.37
N ALA A 525 -7.85 -14.12 19.72
CA ALA A 525 -7.65 -13.71 18.34
C ALA A 525 -6.47 -14.48 17.74
N GLY A 526 -6.05 -14.11 16.53
CA GLY A 526 -4.78 -14.57 15.97
C GLY A 526 -3.60 -14.23 16.87
N VAL A 527 -2.57 -15.08 16.85
CA VAL A 527 -1.36 -14.90 17.67
C VAL A 527 -0.64 -13.60 17.33
N ASP A 528 -0.69 -13.19 16.07
CA ASP A 528 -0.24 -11.89 15.56
C ASP A 528 -0.97 -10.71 16.21
N SER A 529 -2.30 -10.77 16.32
CA SER A 529 -3.08 -9.74 17.02
C SER A 529 -2.76 -9.69 18.52
N ILE A 530 -2.52 -10.85 19.15
CA ILE A 530 -2.08 -10.94 20.54
C ILE A 530 -0.68 -10.32 20.70
N ALA A 531 0.24 -10.58 19.76
CA ALA A 531 1.58 -9.97 19.74
C ALA A 531 1.52 -8.43 19.60
N GLN A 532 0.63 -7.93 18.75
CA GLN A 532 0.42 -6.48 18.58
C GLN A 532 -0.16 -5.85 19.84
N ALA A 533 -1.14 -6.50 20.48
CA ALA A 533 -1.69 -6.07 21.77
C ALA A 533 -0.62 -6.08 22.87
N ALA A 534 0.24 -7.10 22.90
CA ALA A 534 1.39 -7.17 23.80
C ALA A 534 2.36 -5.99 23.60
N GLY A 535 2.51 -5.48 22.38
CA GLY A 535 3.28 -4.27 22.07
C GLY A 535 2.70 -2.96 22.65
N ARG A 536 1.53 -3.02 23.29
CA ARG A 536 0.89 -1.92 24.05
C ARG A 536 0.96 -2.16 25.57
N CYS A 537 1.56 -3.26 26.00
CA CYS A 537 1.73 -3.62 27.40
C CYS A 537 3.19 -3.45 27.85
N ASN A 538 3.43 -2.62 28.87
CA ASN A 538 4.75 -2.34 29.43
C ASN A 538 5.83 -2.04 28.37
N ARG A 539 5.45 -1.28 27.34
CA ARG A 539 6.26 -0.94 26.17
C ARG A 539 7.54 -0.20 26.57
N GLU A 540 7.45 0.70 27.56
CA GLU A 540 8.60 1.46 28.06
C GLU A 540 9.41 0.70 29.13
N GLY A 541 8.99 -0.50 29.54
CA GLY A 541 9.71 -1.32 30.52
C GLY A 541 9.73 -0.73 31.94
N LYS A 542 8.68 -0.01 32.33
CA LYS A 542 8.56 0.63 33.65
C LYS A 542 8.32 -0.39 34.77
N ALA A 543 7.74 -1.54 34.45
CA ALA A 543 7.58 -2.68 35.35
C ALA A 543 8.54 -3.82 34.94
N ASP A 544 8.83 -4.72 35.88
CA ASP A 544 9.69 -5.88 35.64
C ASP A 544 9.13 -6.79 34.54
N ARG A 545 7.80 -7.01 34.54
CA ARG A 545 7.03 -7.63 33.44
C ARG A 545 5.64 -7.01 33.30
N GLY A 546 5.18 -6.86 32.07
CA GLY A 546 3.80 -6.52 31.73
C GLY A 546 2.92 -7.77 31.69
N GLU A 547 1.66 -7.64 32.09
CA GLU A 547 0.71 -8.75 32.09
C GLU A 547 -0.27 -8.60 30.93
N ILE A 548 -0.36 -9.63 30.09
CA ILE A 548 -1.43 -9.74 29.09
C ILE A 548 -2.32 -10.93 29.44
N TYR A 549 -3.62 -10.67 29.48
CA TYR A 549 -4.65 -11.65 29.78
C TYR A 549 -5.48 -11.92 28.53
N VAL A 550 -5.41 -13.15 28.02
CA VAL A 550 -6.24 -13.58 26.90
C VAL A 550 -7.48 -14.26 27.45
N PHE A 551 -8.66 -13.92 26.91
CA PHE A 551 -9.93 -14.48 27.39
C PHE A 551 -10.89 -14.82 26.25
N ARG A 552 -11.88 -15.66 26.52
CA ARG A 552 -12.95 -16.04 25.60
C ARG A 552 -14.28 -15.49 26.15
N SER A 553 -15.00 -14.67 25.39
CA SER A 553 -16.30 -14.19 25.84
C SER A 553 -17.33 -15.31 25.80
N THR A 554 -18.15 -15.44 26.86
CA THR A 554 -19.35 -16.29 26.84
C THR A 554 -20.51 -15.64 26.07
N GLU A 555 -20.43 -14.33 25.84
CA GLU A 555 -21.46 -13.56 25.16
C GLU A 555 -21.40 -13.75 23.65
N ARG A 556 -22.56 -14.02 23.03
CA ARG A 556 -22.63 -14.25 21.58
C ARG A 556 -22.11 -13.05 20.77
N TYR A 557 -22.37 -11.83 21.23
CA TYR A 557 -21.87 -10.61 20.59
C TYR A 557 -20.37 -10.37 20.83
N GLY A 558 -19.75 -11.02 21.82
CA GLY A 558 -18.31 -10.97 22.10
C GLY A 558 -17.48 -12.00 21.32
N GLN A 559 -18.13 -12.94 20.63
CA GLN A 559 -17.47 -13.95 19.82
C GLN A 559 -16.96 -13.36 18.49
N ALA A 560 -15.81 -13.86 18.03
CA ALA A 560 -15.24 -13.49 16.75
C ALA A 560 -16.15 -13.94 15.58
N THR A 561 -16.31 -13.09 14.56
CA THR A 561 -17.19 -13.36 13.43
C THR A 561 -16.40 -13.69 12.16
N SER A 562 -16.98 -14.54 11.30
CA SER A 562 -16.47 -14.79 9.94
C SER A 562 -14.97 -15.20 9.93
N TRP A 563 -14.10 -14.53 9.19
CA TRP A 563 -12.64 -14.79 9.18
C TRP A 563 -11.99 -14.74 10.57
N GLN A 564 -12.46 -13.85 11.45
CA GLN A 564 -11.89 -13.71 12.79
C GLN A 564 -12.09 -14.97 13.63
N HIS A 565 -13.18 -15.71 13.40
CA HIS A 565 -13.44 -16.98 14.06
C HIS A 565 -12.33 -17.99 13.77
N LEU A 566 -11.94 -18.15 12.50
CA LEU A 566 -10.85 -19.05 12.13
C LEU A 566 -9.53 -18.61 12.79
N THR A 567 -9.19 -17.32 12.72
CA THR A 567 -7.94 -16.83 13.31
C THR A 567 -7.89 -17.03 14.83
N ALA A 568 -9.01 -16.83 15.53
CA ALA A 568 -9.14 -17.04 16.96
C ALA A 568 -9.08 -18.53 17.33
N GLU A 569 -9.67 -19.41 16.51
CA GLU A 569 -9.64 -20.85 16.71
C GLU A 569 -8.23 -21.41 16.54
N VAL A 570 -7.53 -21.04 15.46
CA VAL A 570 -6.13 -21.42 15.26
C VAL A 570 -5.25 -20.82 16.36
N GLY A 571 -5.51 -19.58 16.76
CA GLY A 571 -4.81 -18.92 17.88
C GLY A 571 -4.96 -19.70 19.19
N ARG A 572 -6.19 -20.16 19.50
CA ARG A 572 -6.46 -21.03 20.66
C ARG A 572 -5.67 -22.33 20.58
N MET A 573 -5.68 -23.02 19.44
CA MET A 573 -4.93 -24.28 19.27
C MET A 573 -3.42 -24.10 19.47
N VAL A 574 -2.88 -22.92 19.19
CA VAL A 574 -1.47 -22.61 19.43
C VAL A 574 -1.24 -22.30 20.91
N MET A 575 -2.11 -21.51 21.53
CA MET A 575 -2.03 -21.25 22.98
C MET A 575 -2.10 -22.54 23.80
N ASP A 576 -2.97 -23.47 23.44
CA ASP A 576 -3.11 -24.75 24.14
C ASP A 576 -1.86 -25.65 23.97
N ALA A 577 -1.12 -25.49 22.88
CA ALA A 577 0.02 -26.34 22.52
C ALA A 577 1.39 -25.77 22.95
N HIS A 578 1.47 -24.48 23.26
CA HIS A 578 2.73 -23.78 23.55
C HIS A 578 2.64 -23.00 24.87
N GLY A 579 3.63 -23.16 25.74
CA GLY A 579 3.68 -22.44 27.03
C GLY A 579 3.85 -20.92 26.88
N ASP A 580 4.48 -20.46 25.80
CA ASP A 580 4.51 -19.04 25.41
C ASP A 580 3.95 -18.90 23.99
N PRO A 581 2.74 -18.36 23.82
CA PRO A 581 2.12 -18.23 22.50
C PRO A 581 2.78 -17.18 21.61
N LEU A 582 3.61 -16.28 22.16
CA LEU A 582 4.35 -15.27 21.39
C LEU A 582 5.74 -15.72 20.96
N SER A 583 6.18 -16.90 21.44
CA SER A 583 7.47 -17.47 21.04
C SER A 583 7.53 -17.71 19.53
N LEU A 584 8.73 -17.59 18.95
CA LEU A 584 8.92 -17.79 17.50
C LEU A 584 8.33 -19.12 17.00
N PRO A 585 8.51 -20.28 17.67
CA PRO A 585 7.90 -21.54 17.24
C PRO A 585 6.36 -21.53 17.29
N ALA A 586 5.77 -20.85 18.28
CA ALA A 586 4.31 -20.75 18.41
C ALA A 586 3.72 -19.91 17.27
N VAL A 587 4.34 -18.77 16.97
CA VAL A 587 3.88 -17.92 15.86
C VAL A 587 4.10 -18.60 14.50
N GLU A 588 5.21 -19.31 14.33
CA GLU A 588 5.43 -20.14 13.13
C GLU A 588 4.31 -21.18 12.97
N ALA A 589 3.98 -21.92 14.04
CA ALA A 589 2.92 -22.92 14.04
C ALA A 589 1.54 -22.30 13.75
N TYR A 590 1.27 -21.09 14.26
CA TYR A 590 0.04 -20.34 13.99
C TYR A 590 -0.14 -20.09 12.49
N PHE A 591 0.85 -19.47 11.84
CA PHE A 591 0.76 -19.14 10.42
C PHE A 591 0.76 -20.39 9.54
N GLN A 592 1.56 -21.40 9.85
CA GLN A 592 1.53 -22.67 9.12
C GLN A 592 0.13 -23.29 9.12
N ARG A 593 -0.51 -23.37 10.30
CA ARG A 593 -1.89 -23.88 10.41
C ARG A 593 -2.87 -22.99 9.66
N LEU A 594 -2.80 -21.67 9.82
CA LEU A 594 -3.69 -20.73 9.14
C LEU A 594 -3.63 -20.88 7.61
N TYR A 595 -2.42 -20.93 7.06
CA TYR A 595 -2.20 -21.11 5.61
C TYR A 595 -2.63 -22.50 5.13
N SER A 596 -2.39 -23.54 5.94
CA SER A 596 -2.83 -24.90 5.63
C SER A 596 -4.36 -25.02 5.58
N TYR A 597 -5.08 -24.37 6.51
CA TYR A 597 -6.55 -24.34 6.51
C TYR A 597 -7.13 -23.62 5.29
N LYS A 598 -6.48 -22.53 4.85
CA LYS A 598 -6.86 -21.82 3.63
C LYS A 598 -6.58 -22.63 2.37
N GLY A 599 -5.48 -23.39 2.36
CA GLY A 599 -4.99 -24.09 1.19
C GLY A 599 -4.61 -23.15 0.05
N ASP A 600 -4.16 -23.71 -1.07
CA ASP A 600 -3.66 -22.92 -2.19
C ASP A 600 -4.74 -22.04 -2.84
N GLU A 601 -5.95 -22.57 -2.97
CA GLU A 601 -7.09 -21.82 -3.51
C GLU A 601 -7.52 -20.68 -2.57
N GLY A 602 -7.43 -20.85 -1.25
CA GLY A 602 -7.78 -19.80 -0.30
C GLY A 602 -6.74 -18.67 -0.22
N LEU A 603 -5.47 -18.95 -0.54
CA LEU A 603 -4.38 -17.97 -0.58
C LEU A 603 -4.26 -17.24 -1.94
N ASP A 604 -4.96 -17.74 -2.96
CA ASP A 604 -5.23 -17.08 -4.25
C ASP A 604 -6.75 -17.09 -4.48
N ARG A 605 -7.50 -16.48 -3.56
CA ARG A 605 -8.98 -16.57 -3.46
C ARG A 605 -9.69 -16.27 -4.77
N GLU A 606 -9.16 -15.32 -5.53
CA GLU A 606 -9.73 -14.85 -6.80
C GLU A 606 -9.15 -15.56 -8.05
N GLY A 607 -8.26 -16.53 -7.84
CA GLY A 607 -7.61 -17.33 -8.89
C GLY A 607 -6.72 -16.50 -9.82
N ILE A 608 -6.03 -15.50 -9.29
CA ILE A 608 -5.24 -14.53 -10.06
C ILE A 608 -4.08 -15.21 -10.78
N LEU A 609 -3.33 -16.08 -10.09
CA LEU A 609 -2.19 -16.77 -10.70
C LEU A 609 -2.67 -17.74 -11.76
N GLN A 610 -3.73 -18.51 -11.48
CA GLN A 610 -4.30 -19.43 -12.46
C GLN A 610 -4.83 -18.72 -13.70
N ALA A 611 -5.39 -17.52 -13.54
CA ALA A 611 -5.92 -16.72 -14.66
C ALA A 611 -4.84 -16.37 -15.70
N PHE A 612 -3.61 -16.03 -15.26
CA PHE A 612 -2.49 -15.78 -16.18
C PHE A 612 -1.96 -17.05 -16.85
N GLU A 613 -2.09 -18.21 -16.21
CA GLU A 613 -1.53 -19.46 -16.72
C GLU A 613 -2.45 -20.16 -17.72
N LYS A 614 -3.77 -19.99 -17.57
CA LYS A 614 -4.79 -20.70 -18.35
C LYS A 614 -4.56 -20.63 -19.87
N ARG A 615 -4.13 -19.47 -20.38
CA ARG A 615 -3.85 -19.24 -21.82
C ARG A 615 -2.48 -18.62 -22.06
N ALA A 616 -1.51 -18.95 -21.20
CA ALA A 616 -0.15 -18.42 -21.29
C ALA A 616 0.53 -18.69 -22.63
N ARG A 617 0.26 -19.85 -23.26
CA ARG A 617 0.83 -20.21 -24.58
C ARG A 617 0.36 -19.33 -25.72
N GLU A 618 -0.77 -18.65 -25.57
CA GLU A 618 -1.32 -17.73 -26.56
C GLU A 618 -1.00 -16.26 -26.22
N PHE A 619 -0.36 -16.02 -25.07
CA PHE A 619 -0.19 -14.70 -24.46
C PHE A 619 -1.56 -14.00 -24.30
N ALA A 620 -2.62 -14.77 -24.01
CA ALA A 620 -3.98 -14.28 -23.87
C ALA A 620 -4.31 -14.03 -22.39
N PHE A 621 -3.94 -12.85 -21.91
CA PHE A 621 -4.02 -12.48 -20.50
C PHE A 621 -5.27 -11.66 -20.13
N PRO A 622 -5.83 -11.84 -18.92
CA PRO A 622 -7.03 -11.15 -18.46
C PRO A 622 -6.69 -9.95 -17.56
N PHE A 623 -6.04 -8.90 -18.10
CA PHE A 623 -5.58 -7.77 -17.30
C PHE A 623 -6.72 -7.00 -16.61
N GLU A 624 -7.82 -6.71 -17.30
CA GLU A 624 -8.95 -5.95 -16.72
C GLU A 624 -9.62 -6.74 -15.60
N ASP A 625 -9.86 -8.03 -15.81
CA ASP A 625 -10.50 -8.89 -14.81
C ASP A 625 -9.64 -9.01 -13.56
N VAL A 626 -8.32 -9.22 -13.73
CA VAL A 626 -7.37 -9.27 -12.62
C VAL A 626 -7.32 -7.94 -11.88
N GLY A 627 -7.26 -6.82 -12.60
CA GLY A 627 -7.22 -5.49 -11.99
C GLY A 627 -8.50 -5.15 -11.22
N TRP A 628 -9.63 -5.75 -11.56
CA TRP A 628 -10.89 -5.62 -10.82
C TRP A 628 -10.95 -6.56 -9.60
N LYS A 629 -10.52 -7.82 -9.76
CA LYS A 629 -10.54 -8.83 -8.70
C LYS A 629 -9.50 -8.59 -7.60
N PHE A 630 -8.33 -8.08 -7.96
CA PHE A 630 -7.26 -7.79 -7.00
C PHE A 630 -7.57 -6.49 -6.25
N SER A 631 -8.45 -6.59 -5.25
CA SER A 631 -8.85 -5.48 -4.38
C SER A 631 -8.64 -5.90 -2.93
N ILE A 632 -7.61 -5.36 -2.29
CA ILE A 632 -7.25 -5.76 -0.90
C ILE A 632 -8.28 -5.21 0.07
N ILE A 633 -8.74 -3.98 -0.17
CA ILE A 633 -9.89 -3.42 0.53
C ILE A 633 -11.12 -3.73 -0.31
N GLU A 634 -12.10 -4.45 0.25
CA GLU A 634 -13.35 -4.73 -0.44
C GLU A 634 -14.03 -3.41 -0.82
N GLN A 635 -14.35 -3.24 -2.11
CA GLN A 635 -15.10 -2.10 -2.62
C GLN A 635 -16.56 -2.20 -2.17
N GLY A 636 -16.79 -1.82 -0.91
CA GLY A 636 -18.09 -1.86 -0.30
C GLY A 636 -18.37 -0.64 0.56
N THR A 637 -17.39 -0.03 1.20
CA THR A 637 -17.70 1.11 2.09
C THR A 637 -17.97 2.40 1.34
N LYS A 638 -18.77 3.24 1.97
CA LYS A 638 -19.07 4.61 1.56
C LYS A 638 -18.43 5.57 2.55
N ASP A 639 -17.80 6.61 2.01
CA ASP A 639 -17.26 7.71 2.79
C ASP A 639 -18.40 8.56 3.38
N LEU A 640 -18.33 8.82 4.68
CA LEU A 640 -19.22 9.72 5.39
C LEU A 640 -18.38 10.75 6.16
N VAL A 641 -18.54 12.03 5.83
CA VAL A 641 -17.90 13.15 6.51
C VAL A 641 -18.67 13.48 7.80
N ILE A 642 -17.96 13.62 8.91
CA ILE A 642 -18.52 13.99 10.21
C ILE A 642 -18.11 15.43 10.55
N PRO A 643 -19.05 16.38 10.74
CA PRO A 643 -18.74 17.75 11.15
C PRO A 643 -18.35 17.82 12.64
N TYR A 644 -17.26 17.15 12.99
CA TYR A 644 -16.75 17.01 14.35
C TYR A 644 -15.92 18.22 14.77
N GLY A 645 -16.20 18.75 15.97
CA GLY A 645 -15.52 19.95 16.49
C GLY A 645 -15.80 21.22 15.67
N GLU A 646 -15.17 22.32 16.07
CA GLU A 646 -15.31 23.62 15.40
C GLU A 646 -14.75 23.58 13.97
N GLU A 647 -13.51 23.09 13.82
CA GLU A 647 -12.84 23.01 12.51
C GLU A 647 -13.59 22.12 11.50
N GLY A 648 -14.12 20.98 11.93
CA GLY A 648 -14.91 20.10 11.05
C GLY A 648 -16.21 20.75 10.58
N ARG A 649 -16.86 21.55 11.43
CA ARG A 649 -18.05 22.34 11.04
C ARG A 649 -17.68 23.44 10.06
N THR A 650 -16.63 24.22 10.35
CA THR A 650 -16.14 25.26 9.46
C THR A 650 -15.80 24.71 8.07
N LEU A 651 -15.14 23.56 8.00
CA LEU A 651 -14.82 22.88 6.74
C LEU A 651 -16.08 22.51 5.93
N VAL A 652 -17.11 22.03 6.61
CA VAL A 652 -18.39 21.68 5.97
C VAL A 652 -19.12 22.93 5.51
N ASP A 653 -19.09 24.03 6.28
CA ASP A 653 -19.71 25.31 5.90
C ASP A 653 -19.00 25.97 4.71
N GLU A 654 -17.66 25.93 4.69
CA GLU A 654 -16.83 26.32 3.55
C GLU A 654 -17.14 25.46 2.31
N LEU A 655 -17.32 24.15 2.49
CA LEU A 655 -17.70 23.23 1.41
C LEU A 655 -19.09 23.58 0.83
N ARG A 656 -20.08 23.90 1.68
CA ARG A 656 -21.45 24.25 1.26
C ARG A 656 -21.48 25.46 0.33
N SER A 657 -20.56 26.40 0.52
CA SER A 657 -20.51 27.68 -0.21
C SER A 657 -19.51 27.70 -1.36
N SER A 658 -18.78 26.60 -1.60
CA SER A 658 -17.68 26.56 -2.56
C SER A 658 -18.10 26.15 -3.97
N GLU A 659 -17.67 26.92 -4.97
CA GLU A 659 -17.73 26.53 -6.40
C GLU A 659 -16.69 25.46 -6.79
N SER A 660 -15.74 25.14 -5.90
CA SER A 660 -14.73 24.10 -6.10
C SER A 660 -14.69 23.10 -4.93
N PRO A 661 -15.71 22.22 -4.78
CA PRO A 661 -15.81 21.25 -3.68
C PRO A 661 -14.60 20.33 -3.53
N TRP A 662 -13.95 19.99 -4.65
CA TRP A 662 -12.79 19.08 -4.68
C TRP A 662 -11.59 19.60 -3.85
N LYS A 663 -11.47 20.91 -3.63
CA LYS A 663 -10.39 21.51 -2.82
C LYS A 663 -10.45 21.11 -1.35
N TYR A 664 -11.60 20.64 -0.88
CA TYR A 664 -11.85 20.23 0.51
C TYR A 664 -11.67 18.73 0.74
N ALA A 665 -11.65 17.91 -0.33
CA ALA A 665 -11.63 16.45 -0.24
C ALA A 665 -10.59 15.93 0.77
N ARG A 666 -9.39 16.50 0.71
CA ARG A 666 -8.22 16.11 1.53
C ARG A 666 -8.35 16.56 2.99
N ARG A 667 -8.73 17.84 3.22
CA ARG A 667 -8.97 18.38 4.58
C ARG A 667 -10.10 17.61 5.29
N LEU A 668 -11.10 17.15 4.54
CA LEU A 668 -12.22 16.37 5.06
C LEU A 668 -11.82 14.94 5.46
N GLN A 669 -10.69 14.38 4.99
CA GLN A 669 -10.27 13.02 5.37
C GLN A 669 -10.07 12.85 6.87
N GLY A 670 -9.60 13.89 7.57
CA GLY A 670 -9.51 13.91 9.04
C GLY A 670 -10.86 13.77 9.76
N TYR A 671 -11.96 13.95 9.02
CA TYR A 671 -13.34 13.96 9.47
C TYR A 671 -14.18 12.86 8.82
N THR A 672 -13.61 12.10 7.88
CA THR A 672 -14.31 11.03 7.16
C THR A 672 -14.19 9.70 7.89
N ILE A 673 -15.30 8.96 7.94
CA ILE A 673 -15.35 7.56 8.31
C ILE A 673 -15.89 6.73 7.16
N ASN A 674 -15.51 5.46 7.10
CA ASN A 674 -16.06 4.49 6.17
C ASN A 674 -17.26 3.78 6.80
N ILE A 675 -18.41 3.72 6.11
CA ILE A 675 -19.63 3.03 6.55
C ILE A 675 -20.12 2.02 5.50
N TYR A 676 -20.89 1.02 5.90
CA TYR A 676 -21.36 -0.01 4.96
C TYR A 676 -22.50 0.52 4.07
N PRO A 677 -22.71 -0.02 2.84
CA PRO A 677 -23.76 0.45 1.93
C PRO A 677 -25.17 0.38 2.51
N ASN A 678 -25.43 -0.61 3.36
CA ASN A 678 -26.75 -0.78 3.98
C ASN A 678 -27.01 0.34 4.98
N GLU A 679 -26.04 0.60 5.87
CA GLU A 679 -26.07 1.70 6.85
C GLU A 679 -26.15 3.06 6.14
N PHE A 680 -25.35 3.25 5.10
CA PHE A 680 -25.38 4.46 4.27
C PHE A 680 -26.77 4.71 3.68
N ARG A 681 -27.40 3.68 3.06
CA ARG A 681 -28.75 3.79 2.50
C ARG A 681 -29.81 4.05 3.56
N GLU A 682 -29.64 3.54 4.78
CA GLU A 682 -30.57 3.80 5.89
C GLU A 682 -30.47 5.26 6.37
N LEU A 683 -29.25 5.79 6.52
CA LEU A 683 -29.02 7.20 6.85
C LEU A 683 -29.57 8.13 5.76
N GLU A 684 -29.37 7.78 4.48
CA GLU A 684 -29.88 8.53 3.33
C GLU A 684 -31.43 8.56 3.32
N ARG A 685 -32.07 7.40 3.51
CA ARG A 685 -33.55 7.31 3.59
C ARG A 685 -34.15 8.07 4.78
N ALA A 686 -33.36 8.26 5.84
CA ALA A 686 -33.77 8.97 7.04
C ALA A 686 -33.47 10.48 6.98
N ASP A 687 -32.89 10.98 5.87
CA ASP A 687 -32.45 12.37 5.68
C ASP A 687 -31.40 12.82 6.73
N GLU A 688 -30.63 11.86 7.26
CA GLU A 688 -29.60 12.08 8.28
C GLU A 688 -28.24 12.42 7.67
N ILE A 689 -28.09 12.23 6.36
CA ILE A 689 -26.90 12.61 5.59
C ILE A 689 -27.31 13.48 4.41
N VAL A 690 -26.45 14.42 4.04
CA VAL A 690 -26.68 15.34 2.93
C VAL A 690 -25.52 15.25 1.94
N LEU A 691 -25.82 15.28 0.65
CA LEU A 691 -24.82 15.38 -0.41
C LEU A 691 -24.43 16.85 -0.63
N LEU A 692 -23.16 17.17 -0.45
CA LEU A 692 -22.60 18.50 -0.68
C LEU A 692 -21.60 18.49 -1.85
N GLY A 693 -21.69 19.52 -2.69
CA GLY A 693 -20.81 19.70 -3.84
C GLY A 693 -20.82 18.51 -4.81
N ASP A 694 -21.98 17.85 -4.94
CA ASP A 694 -22.23 16.66 -5.76
C ASP A 694 -21.28 15.48 -5.51
N ARG A 695 -20.62 15.44 -4.35
CA ARG A 695 -19.56 14.46 -4.08
C ARG A 695 -19.47 13.97 -2.64
N PHE A 696 -19.66 14.85 -1.66
CA PHE A 696 -19.38 14.52 -0.26
C PHE A 696 -20.67 14.29 0.49
N TYR A 697 -20.86 13.07 0.99
CA TYR A 697 -21.93 12.78 1.93
C TYR A 697 -21.49 13.21 3.33
N VAL A 698 -22.25 14.11 3.94
CA VAL A 698 -21.96 14.69 5.25
C VAL A 698 -23.08 14.34 6.23
N LEU A 699 -22.72 13.96 7.45
CA LEU A 699 -23.68 13.74 8.52
C LEU A 699 -24.37 15.07 8.87
N ASN A 700 -25.68 15.12 8.66
CA ASN A 700 -26.51 16.30 8.86
C ASN A 700 -27.03 16.38 10.30
N ASP A 701 -27.31 15.24 10.94
CA ASP A 701 -27.78 15.15 12.32
C ASP A 701 -26.68 14.64 13.26
N MET A 702 -26.06 15.55 14.01
CA MET A 702 -25.05 15.22 15.02
C MET A 702 -25.62 14.47 16.23
N SER A 703 -26.94 14.35 16.40
CA SER A 703 -27.53 13.44 17.39
C SER A 703 -27.18 11.97 17.11
N LYS A 704 -26.73 11.65 15.89
CA LYS A 704 -26.25 10.32 15.48
C LYS A 704 -24.75 10.13 15.67
N TYR A 705 -24.08 11.09 16.28
CA TYR A 705 -22.65 11.01 16.56
C TYR A 705 -22.38 11.27 18.04
N SER A 706 -21.90 10.24 18.74
CA SER A 706 -21.51 10.32 20.14
C SER A 706 -20.07 10.82 20.31
N GLU A 707 -19.85 11.75 21.24
CA GLU A 707 -18.50 12.16 21.71
C GLU A 707 -17.79 11.02 22.47
N GLU A 708 -18.51 9.98 22.89
CA GLU A 708 -17.91 8.83 23.59
C GLU A 708 -17.67 7.65 22.67
N THR A 709 -18.54 7.41 21.68
CA THR A 709 -18.52 6.17 20.88
C THR A 709 -18.42 6.35 19.36
N GLY A 710 -18.56 7.58 18.85
CA GLY A 710 -18.59 7.89 17.42
C GLY A 710 -19.99 7.73 16.80
N LEU A 711 -20.06 7.38 15.51
CA LEU A 711 -21.35 7.19 14.81
C LEU A 711 -22.21 6.11 15.49
N ILE A 712 -23.46 6.47 15.84
CA ILE A 712 -24.44 5.67 16.57
C ILE A 712 -25.22 4.80 15.59
N ASN A 713 -25.37 3.52 15.92
CA ASN A 713 -26.06 2.54 15.07
C ASN A 713 -27.58 2.51 15.36
N ARG A 714 -28.41 2.34 14.33
CA ARG A 714 -29.89 2.28 14.47
C ARG A 714 -30.44 0.86 14.73
N LYS A 715 -29.65 -0.21 14.50
CA LYS A 715 -30.10 -1.60 14.71
C LYS A 715 -29.02 -2.52 15.29
N ASP A 716 -29.18 -2.91 16.54
CA ASP A 716 -28.59 -4.13 17.14
C ASP A 716 -29.48 -5.36 16.86
N ILE A 717 -29.73 -5.66 15.58
CA ILE A 717 -30.42 -6.91 15.20
C ILE A 717 -29.50 -7.75 14.32
N GLY A 718 -28.64 -8.54 14.98
CA GLY A 718 -28.24 -9.88 14.53
C GLY A 718 -27.60 -10.04 13.13
N GLY A 719 -26.92 -9.03 12.61
CA GLY A 719 -26.20 -9.11 11.33
C GLY A 719 -24.69 -9.00 11.51
N GLU A 720 -23.96 -9.94 10.92
CA GLU A 720 -22.49 -10.08 10.91
C GLU A 720 -21.80 -8.80 10.40
N GLY A 721 -21.47 -7.88 11.30
CA GLY A 721 -20.59 -6.76 10.99
C GLY A 721 -19.14 -7.22 11.02
N SER A 722 -18.53 -7.45 9.86
CA SER A 722 -17.06 -7.47 9.78
C SER A 722 -16.50 -6.11 10.22
N LEU A 723 -15.24 -6.09 10.65
CA LEU A 723 -14.58 -4.87 11.07
C LEU A 723 -13.86 -4.23 9.89
N LEU A 724 -14.11 -2.95 9.68
CA LEU A 724 -13.30 -2.12 8.78
C LEU A 724 -11.96 -1.85 9.45
N ILE A 725 -10.91 -2.48 8.90
CA ILE A 725 -9.52 -2.12 9.15
C ILE A 725 -9.19 -1.01 8.14
N VAL A 726 -8.96 0.21 8.63
CA VAL A 726 -8.59 1.39 7.82
C VAL A 726 -7.20 1.87 8.24
#